data_AF-A0A3B4XJ49-F1
#
_entry.id   AF-A0A3B4XJ49-F1
#
_cell.length_a   1.000
_cell.length_b   1.000
_cell.length_c   1.000
_cell.angle_alpha   90.00
_cell.angle_beta   90.00
_cell.angle_gamma   90.00
#
_symmetry.space_group_name_H-M   'P 1'
#
loop_
_entity.id
_entity.type
_entity.pdbx_description
1 polymer ?
#
loop_
_entity_poly.entity_id
_entity_poly.type
_entity_poly.pdbx_seq_one_letter_code
_entity_poly.pdbx_strand_id
1 'polypeptide(L)'
;MLHPASLPGLSGCYGSALIPVIVYYQEYRISLNGTESINFTSYCNVVVDGRNQDLNGSVFSELVLDVTHTLCFLDMSKVTDIGMLTGSAVAWWLGLVLATLHLWYLNLYRIQRTQDLFVRRLYEGAFIEQSLLLNTRFDIQTRNRKKNSRAFDTAMVYLCATMWHETYDEMMNIIISIFRLDRYRPRTEESKSQDFTFEAHIYFDDAFEGAGGGQERHLNEYSKNLVEIIKEVYSIFTNIDGKLFKRQQQIPDQKVIRTPYGGRLVITMPHGNNITVHYKDKELIRHKKRWSQVMYLYYLLGWKLMTKYYARWQKCREEKDLKDEIEKEKHNTYILALDGDTDFQPPAVMLLIDRLRNYPRVGAACGRIHPTGSGPAVWFQKFEYAVSHWLQKTAEHVFGSVLCSPGCFSLFRAKALMDDNVMRRYSTKSMEASHYIQYDQGEDRWLCTLLLKQGWRVEYNAASDAYTNAPEDFKELYNQRRRWGPSTMANVVDLLGSTSMISKRNPSMSKPFMFYQLFAMISAILAPATICLLVAGSLAFILKIHAAVALVLAVIPPSIYLIICFKVKADIQITIAAVMSIIYAFLMLVVTMSIIGSMVKDKTILTPSSMFIIVMAMIYVITAIMHPQEFPLVFYGFLYILCIPSAYLLLTIYSMVNMNNVSWGTRETKPAAGAPTAAATNSQTTAQKAKNFFQQYFSCVKCKRSSQRSQGQQLTVNQENMIPESAEPEPRNTIVDDERITEEEQGLVPPVFDASTQCWVTELQELSSEMPLQEDSLDQEEHHFWEELQEKYLKPLPDDKQRQKKVASDLRELRNKINFAFFILNALWLVATFTLQIFEATFSIRIPKVDFNLEETGEDVQIDPIAFMFILGFATSVVIQFFGMLYHRIYTLIHYVAFLDTVPRERKYDADAYKIGKKADIDPRSDSNMPPNSNLHSEFNSSTSSFSHDDFDLEDSEDEFALSFNSQDEGTMV
;
A
#
# COMPACT_ATOMS: atom_id res chain seq x y z
N MET A 1 44.35 18.51 -23.06
CA MET A 1 45.26 17.37 -23.31
C MET A 1 44.59 16.11 -22.78
N LEU A 2 44.59 15.08 -23.63
CA LEU A 2 43.90 13.80 -23.48
C LEU A 2 44.42 12.95 -22.31
N HIS A 3 43.50 12.24 -21.64
CA HIS A 3 43.59 10.79 -21.44
C HIS A 3 42.26 10.24 -20.87
N PRO A 4 41.53 9.38 -21.61
CA PRO A 4 40.54 8.48 -21.02
C PRO A 4 41.21 7.14 -20.72
N ALA A 5 41.16 6.75 -19.44
CA ALA A 5 41.43 5.38 -19.02
C ALA A 5 40.14 4.56 -19.15
N SER A 6 40.29 3.43 -19.83
CA SER A 6 39.36 2.34 -20.05
C SER A 6 38.67 1.81 -18.79
N LEU A 7 37.38 1.49 -18.89
CA LEU A 7 36.76 0.39 -18.14
C LEU A 7 35.87 -0.45 -19.08
N PRO A 8 36.04 -1.77 -19.14
CA PRO A 8 35.42 -2.67 -20.11
C PRO A 8 34.17 -3.36 -19.55
N GLY A 9 33.22 -3.72 -20.41
CA GLY A 9 32.06 -4.52 -20.01
C GLY A 9 30.89 -4.59 -20.99
N LEU A 10 31.13 -4.52 -22.31
CA LEU A 10 30.16 -4.84 -23.36
C LEU A 10 30.53 -6.19 -23.99
N SER A 11 30.39 -7.28 -23.22
CA SER A 11 30.55 -8.66 -23.72
C SER A 11 29.22 -9.40 -23.84
N GLY A 12 28.11 -8.68 -24.02
CA GLY A 12 26.78 -9.25 -24.26
C GLY A 12 26.29 -9.20 -25.71
N CYS A 13 26.98 -8.47 -26.61
CA CYS A 13 26.51 -8.25 -27.98
C CYS A 13 27.11 -9.21 -29.05
N TYR A 14 27.93 -10.19 -28.66
CA TYR A 14 28.47 -11.17 -29.62
C TYR A 14 27.54 -12.37 -29.85
N GLY A 15 26.44 -12.49 -29.11
CA GLY A 15 25.49 -13.60 -29.26
C GLY A 15 24.53 -13.47 -30.47
N SER A 16 24.32 -12.26 -31.00
CA SER A 16 23.33 -12.02 -32.06
C SER A 16 23.85 -12.27 -33.48
N ALA A 17 25.17 -12.30 -33.69
CA ALA A 17 25.77 -12.57 -35.01
C ALA A 17 25.92 -14.07 -35.32
N LEU A 18 25.96 -14.94 -34.29
CA LEU A 18 26.15 -16.39 -34.45
C LEU A 18 24.85 -17.14 -34.76
N ILE A 19 23.70 -16.65 -34.31
CA ILE A 19 22.42 -17.35 -34.43
C ILE A 19 21.98 -17.50 -35.91
N PRO A 20 22.07 -16.49 -36.78
CA PRO A 20 21.67 -16.64 -38.19
C PRO A 20 22.57 -17.62 -38.95
N VAL A 21 23.86 -17.63 -38.67
CA VAL A 21 24.85 -18.52 -39.30
C VAL A 21 24.62 -19.97 -38.87
N ILE A 22 24.26 -20.21 -37.61
CA ILE A 22 23.93 -21.54 -37.09
C ILE A 22 22.62 -22.06 -37.71
N VAL A 23 21.62 -21.19 -37.86
CA VAL A 23 20.32 -21.54 -38.48
C VAL A 23 20.51 -21.90 -39.95
N TYR A 24 21.26 -21.10 -40.71
CA TYR A 24 21.53 -21.39 -42.13
C TYR A 24 22.39 -22.64 -42.33
N TYR A 25 23.37 -22.87 -41.44
CA TYR A 25 24.16 -24.12 -41.42
C TYR A 25 23.29 -25.35 -41.10
N GLN A 26 22.33 -25.22 -40.18
CA GLN A 26 21.40 -26.30 -39.85
C GLN A 26 20.44 -26.61 -41.01
N GLU A 27 19.87 -25.61 -41.67
CA GLU A 27 19.03 -25.80 -42.87
C GLU A 27 19.80 -26.47 -44.01
N TYR A 28 21.03 -26.03 -44.28
CA TYR A 28 21.89 -26.61 -45.31
C TYR A 28 22.25 -28.09 -45.03
N ARG A 29 22.47 -28.43 -43.75
CA ARG A 29 22.73 -29.81 -43.33
C ARG A 29 21.50 -30.72 -43.49
N ILE A 30 20.30 -30.15 -43.39
CA ILE A 30 19.03 -30.87 -43.52
C ILE A 30 18.65 -31.06 -45.00
N SER A 31 18.98 -30.11 -45.88
CA SER A 31 18.63 -30.21 -47.32
C SER A 31 19.45 -31.24 -48.09
N LEU A 32 20.63 -31.63 -47.59
CA LEU A 32 21.45 -32.72 -48.12
C LEU A 32 21.10 -34.02 -47.39
N ASN A 33 20.13 -34.76 -47.94
CA ASN A 33 19.69 -36.07 -47.45
C ASN A 33 20.88 -37.05 -47.27
N GLY A 34 21.39 -37.23 -46.04
CA GLY A 34 22.20 -38.39 -45.66
C GLY A 34 23.42 -38.12 -44.76
N THR A 35 23.37 -38.66 -43.54
CA THR A 35 24.42 -39.24 -42.65
C THR A 35 25.88 -38.74 -42.60
N GLU A 36 26.34 -37.76 -43.37
CA GLU A 36 27.71 -37.25 -43.26
C GLU A 36 27.78 -35.98 -42.41
N SER A 37 28.63 -36.02 -41.37
CA SER A 37 28.95 -34.85 -40.55
C SER A 37 29.88 -33.93 -41.35
N ILE A 38 29.30 -33.08 -42.19
CA ILE A 38 30.02 -31.96 -42.80
C ILE A 38 30.52 -31.07 -41.66
N ASN A 39 31.80 -30.70 -41.66
CA ASN A 39 32.39 -29.79 -40.67
C ASN A 39 32.27 -28.34 -41.19
N PHE A 40 32.14 -27.34 -40.31
CA PHE A 40 31.94 -25.93 -40.70
C PHE A 40 32.98 -25.42 -41.73
N THR A 41 34.23 -25.90 -41.63
CA THR A 41 35.30 -25.61 -42.59
C THR A 41 35.00 -26.11 -44.01
N SER A 42 34.33 -27.26 -44.13
CA SER A 42 33.93 -27.83 -45.43
C SER A 42 32.75 -27.08 -46.04
N TYR A 43 31.86 -26.53 -45.23
CA TYR A 43 30.80 -25.63 -45.68
C TYR A 43 31.38 -24.34 -46.27
N CYS A 44 32.35 -23.73 -45.58
CA CYS A 44 33.05 -22.54 -46.08
C CYS A 44 33.79 -22.82 -47.41
N ASN A 45 34.41 -23.98 -47.57
CA ASN A 45 35.09 -24.33 -48.83
C ASN A 45 34.10 -24.51 -50.00
N VAL A 46 32.92 -25.09 -49.79
CA VAL A 46 31.93 -25.31 -50.85
C VAL A 46 31.21 -24.01 -51.26
N VAL A 47 30.91 -23.13 -50.29
CA VAL A 47 30.36 -21.79 -50.58
C VAL A 47 31.34 -20.95 -51.40
N VAL A 48 32.64 -21.15 -51.19
CA VAL A 48 33.72 -20.51 -51.94
C VAL A 48 33.93 -21.14 -53.33
N ASP A 49 34.01 -22.48 -53.43
CA ASP A 49 34.22 -23.19 -54.70
C ASP A 49 33.03 -23.01 -55.67
N GLY A 50 31.80 -22.90 -55.15
CA GLY A 50 30.61 -22.60 -55.95
C GLY A 50 30.62 -21.22 -56.62
N ARG A 51 31.46 -20.29 -56.14
CA ARG A 51 31.63 -18.93 -56.69
C ARG A 51 32.91 -18.74 -57.51
N ASN A 52 33.70 -19.80 -57.75
CA ASN A 52 34.81 -19.83 -58.71
C ASN A 52 35.85 -18.68 -58.52
N GLN A 53 36.26 -18.39 -57.27
CA GLN A 53 37.25 -17.35 -56.97
C GLN A 53 38.23 -17.78 -55.86
N ASP A 54 39.52 -17.45 -56.06
CA ASP A 54 40.62 -17.74 -55.14
C ASP A 54 40.46 -17.03 -53.78
N LEU A 55 40.72 -17.77 -52.70
CA LEU A 55 40.67 -17.37 -51.28
C LEU A 55 41.73 -16.34 -50.82
N ASN A 56 42.10 -15.38 -51.67
CA ASN A 56 43.01 -14.28 -51.29
C ASN A 56 42.29 -13.03 -50.76
N GLY A 57 40.96 -13.00 -50.78
CA GLY A 57 40.13 -11.93 -50.23
C GLY A 57 39.59 -12.22 -48.83
N SER A 58 39.30 -11.17 -48.03
CA SER A 58 38.73 -11.36 -46.69
C SER A 58 37.32 -11.95 -46.78
N VAL A 59 37.14 -13.17 -46.30
CA VAL A 59 35.86 -13.89 -46.17
C VAL A 59 34.77 -13.05 -45.46
N PHE A 60 35.20 -12.08 -44.64
CA PHE A 60 34.32 -11.17 -43.91
C PHE A 60 33.43 -10.30 -44.81
N SER A 61 33.90 -9.81 -45.96
CA SER A 61 33.07 -8.95 -46.82
C SER A 61 31.90 -9.71 -47.44
N GLU A 62 32.15 -10.95 -47.86
CA GLU A 62 31.13 -11.84 -48.43
C GLU A 62 30.13 -12.31 -47.38
N LEU A 63 30.59 -12.59 -46.16
CA LEU A 63 29.72 -12.95 -45.04
C LEU A 63 28.80 -11.78 -44.65
N VAL A 64 29.32 -10.55 -44.68
CA VAL A 64 28.52 -9.34 -44.46
C VAL A 64 27.51 -9.17 -45.60
N LEU A 65 27.89 -9.44 -46.85
CA LEU A 65 26.99 -9.35 -48.01
C LEU A 65 25.80 -10.32 -47.87
N ASP A 66 26.06 -11.57 -47.48
CA ASP A 66 25.03 -12.58 -47.27
C ASP A 66 24.10 -12.25 -46.07
N VAL A 67 24.65 -11.67 -45.00
CA VAL A 67 23.87 -11.13 -43.86
C VAL A 67 22.99 -9.93 -44.29
N THR A 68 23.49 -9.11 -45.22
CA THR A 68 22.75 -7.95 -45.74
C THR A 68 21.57 -8.41 -46.60
N HIS A 69 21.75 -9.47 -47.40
CA HIS A 69 20.69 -10.11 -48.17
C HIS A 69 19.62 -10.81 -47.32
N THR A 70 19.95 -11.22 -46.09
CA THR A 70 18.97 -11.82 -45.16
C THR A 70 18.21 -10.79 -44.33
N LEU A 71 18.79 -9.62 -44.06
CA LEU A 71 18.16 -8.55 -43.28
C LEU A 71 17.39 -7.53 -44.12
N CYS A 72 17.65 -7.43 -45.43
CA CYS A 72 16.93 -6.56 -46.37
C CYS A 72 16.36 -7.38 -47.54
N PHE A 73 15.02 -7.49 -47.61
CA PHE A 73 14.30 -8.09 -48.74
C PHE A 73 14.37 -7.27 -50.06
N LEU A 74 15.15 -6.19 -50.10
CA LEU A 74 15.31 -5.33 -51.26
C LEU A 74 16.56 -5.75 -52.04
N ASP A 75 16.38 -5.94 -53.35
CA ASP A 75 17.44 -6.33 -54.28
C ASP A 75 18.48 -5.20 -54.40
N MET A 76 19.58 -5.32 -53.65
CA MET A 76 20.67 -4.34 -53.62
C MET A 76 21.43 -4.21 -54.96
N SER A 77 21.02 -4.90 -56.03
CA SER A 77 21.60 -4.75 -57.37
C SER A 77 21.21 -3.42 -58.06
N LYS A 78 20.12 -2.78 -57.63
CA LYS A 78 19.67 -1.51 -58.20
C LYS A 78 20.27 -0.33 -57.47
N VAL A 79 21.04 0.47 -58.20
CA VAL A 79 21.67 1.72 -57.70
C VAL A 79 20.64 2.69 -57.11
N THR A 80 19.39 2.64 -57.58
CA THR A 80 18.27 3.44 -57.03
C THR A 80 17.95 3.07 -55.60
N ASP A 81 17.99 1.79 -55.26
CA ASP A 81 17.54 1.26 -53.97
C ASP A 81 18.64 1.47 -52.91
N ILE A 82 19.91 1.31 -53.31
CA ILE A 82 21.07 1.76 -52.53
C ILE A 82 21.00 3.28 -52.33
N GLY A 83 20.64 4.04 -53.36
CA GLY A 83 20.47 5.49 -53.29
C GLY A 83 19.39 5.91 -52.29
N MET A 84 18.24 5.22 -52.26
CA MET A 84 17.17 5.48 -51.30
C MET A 84 17.55 5.08 -49.87
N LEU A 85 18.24 3.95 -49.68
CA LEU A 85 18.70 3.50 -48.37
C LEU A 85 19.80 4.41 -47.81
N THR A 86 20.74 4.82 -48.65
CA THR A 86 21.80 5.76 -48.26
C THR A 86 21.21 7.15 -48.02
N GLY A 87 20.26 7.58 -48.83
CA GLY A 87 19.53 8.83 -48.66
C GLY A 87 18.72 8.87 -47.37
N SER A 88 18.04 7.78 -47.01
CA SER A 88 17.30 7.68 -45.74
C SER A 88 18.24 7.62 -44.53
N ALA A 89 19.36 6.90 -44.62
CA ALA A 89 20.37 6.88 -43.57
C ALA A 89 21.02 8.26 -43.37
N VAL A 90 21.32 8.98 -44.45
CA VAL A 90 21.86 10.35 -44.39
C VAL A 90 20.82 11.32 -43.84
N ALA A 91 19.55 11.22 -44.25
CA ALA A 91 18.47 12.06 -43.72
C ALA A 91 18.26 11.82 -42.22
N TRP A 92 18.31 10.57 -41.78
CA TRP A 92 18.21 10.21 -40.37
C TRP A 92 19.42 10.70 -39.56
N TRP A 93 20.64 10.57 -40.11
CA TRP A 93 21.84 11.13 -39.49
C TRP A 93 21.82 12.65 -39.42
N LEU A 94 21.35 13.34 -40.49
CA LEU A 94 21.19 14.78 -40.49
C LEU A 94 20.14 15.23 -39.47
N GLY A 95 19.02 14.49 -39.36
CA GLY A 95 17.99 14.69 -38.35
C GLY A 95 18.55 14.60 -36.93
N LEU A 96 19.35 13.56 -36.66
CA LEU A 96 20.05 13.37 -35.40
C LEU A 96 21.03 14.53 -35.11
N VAL A 97 21.85 14.92 -36.09
CA VAL A 97 22.82 16.01 -35.94
C VAL A 97 22.12 17.35 -35.71
N LEU A 98 21.05 17.64 -36.45
CA LEU A 98 20.25 18.85 -36.27
C LEU A 98 19.55 18.86 -34.93
N ALA A 99 18.96 17.75 -34.48
CA ALA A 99 18.37 17.62 -33.16
C ALA A 99 19.42 17.79 -32.05
N THR A 100 20.62 17.23 -32.22
CA THR A 100 21.72 17.33 -31.25
C THR A 100 22.27 18.76 -31.18
N LEU A 101 22.49 19.40 -32.33
CA LEU A 101 22.90 20.81 -32.42
C LEU A 101 21.82 21.71 -31.82
N HIS A 102 20.55 21.49 -32.14
CA HIS A 102 19.43 22.24 -31.59
C HIS A 102 19.34 22.11 -30.06
N LEU A 103 19.50 20.90 -29.51
CA LEU A 103 19.53 20.63 -28.08
C LEU A 103 20.73 21.25 -27.35
N TRP A 104 21.90 21.33 -27.99
CA TRP A 104 23.11 21.84 -27.37
C TRP A 104 23.30 23.35 -27.53
N TYR A 105 22.82 23.95 -28.62
CA TYR A 105 23.01 25.38 -28.90
C TYR A 105 21.85 26.26 -28.42
N LEU A 106 20.66 25.69 -28.26
CA LEU A 106 19.63 26.39 -27.51
C LEU A 106 20.00 26.36 -26.02
N ASN A 107 20.18 27.54 -25.43
CA ASN A 107 20.27 27.74 -23.97
C ASN A 107 18.92 27.43 -23.27
N LEU A 108 18.30 26.30 -23.63
CA LEU A 108 17.20 25.72 -22.90
C LEU A 108 17.76 25.15 -21.61
N TYR A 109 17.14 25.50 -20.49
CA TYR A 109 17.40 24.79 -19.24
C TYR A 109 17.14 23.31 -19.49
N ARG A 110 18.18 22.49 -19.33
CA ARG A 110 18.25 21.10 -19.82
C ARG A 110 17.17 20.15 -19.26
N ILE A 111 16.28 20.61 -18.38
CA ILE A 111 15.29 19.81 -17.67
C ILE A 111 14.06 20.67 -17.35
N GLN A 112 13.22 20.88 -18.35
CA GLN A 112 11.88 21.42 -18.14
C GLN A 112 10.87 20.28 -18.39
N ARG A 113 9.74 20.23 -17.68
CA ARG A 113 8.84 19.07 -17.76
C ARG A 113 8.27 18.96 -19.18
N THR A 114 8.02 17.75 -19.69
CA THR A 114 7.42 17.54 -21.02
C THR A 114 6.10 18.28 -21.19
N GLN A 115 5.32 18.45 -20.12
CA GLN A 115 4.09 19.26 -20.11
C GLN A 115 4.30 20.77 -20.36
N ASP A 116 5.49 21.28 -20.05
CA ASP A 116 5.86 22.69 -20.18
C ASP A 116 6.65 22.94 -21.49
N LEU A 117 7.36 21.92 -21.99
CA LEU A 117 8.09 21.96 -23.27
C LEU A 117 7.21 21.62 -24.47
N PHE A 118 6.21 20.74 -24.32
CA PHE A 118 5.48 20.19 -25.46
C PHE A 118 3.96 20.43 -25.38
N VAL A 119 3.30 20.55 -26.54
CA VAL A 119 1.84 20.73 -26.66
C VAL A 119 1.11 19.43 -26.26
N ARG A 120 1.60 18.28 -26.72
CA ARG A 120 1.21 16.92 -26.36
C ARG A 120 2.23 16.33 -25.39
N ARG A 121 1.75 15.60 -24.37
CA ARG A 121 2.56 15.07 -23.25
C ARG A 121 3.52 13.95 -23.64
N LEU A 122 3.34 13.35 -24.82
CA LEU A 122 4.12 12.25 -25.34
C LEU A 122 4.63 12.62 -26.74
N TYR A 123 5.84 12.16 -27.07
CA TYR A 123 6.35 12.19 -28.43
C TYR A 123 5.80 10.98 -29.21
N GLU A 124 5.56 11.16 -30.51
CA GLU A 124 5.27 10.05 -31.42
C GLU A 124 6.53 9.20 -31.58
N GLY A 125 6.45 7.92 -31.18
CA GLY A 125 7.61 7.01 -31.24
C GLY A 125 8.07 6.69 -32.66
N ALA A 126 7.16 6.75 -33.64
CA ALA A 126 7.48 6.51 -35.04
C ALA A 126 8.23 7.68 -35.69
N PHE A 127 8.06 8.90 -35.18
CA PHE A 127 8.62 10.14 -35.75
C PHE A 127 9.11 11.05 -34.64
N ILE A 128 10.05 10.55 -33.83
CA ILE A 128 10.50 11.25 -32.63
C ILE A 128 11.03 12.65 -32.93
N GLU A 129 11.76 12.82 -34.03
CA GLU A 129 12.39 14.09 -34.41
C GLU A 129 11.35 15.12 -34.86
N GLN A 130 10.44 14.73 -35.77
CA GLN A 130 9.36 15.58 -36.26
C GLN A 130 8.36 15.88 -35.14
N SER A 131 8.09 14.90 -34.28
CA SER A 131 7.26 15.08 -33.10
C SER A 131 7.91 16.05 -32.14
N LEU A 132 9.18 15.93 -31.80
CA LEU A 132 9.85 16.89 -30.94
C LEU A 132 9.77 18.29 -31.56
N LEU A 133 10.07 18.43 -32.85
CA LEU A 133 10.12 19.72 -33.52
C LEU A 133 8.76 20.42 -33.63
N LEU A 134 7.70 19.68 -34.01
CA LEU A 134 6.35 20.23 -34.18
C LEU A 134 5.54 20.30 -32.88
N ASN A 135 5.92 19.53 -31.88
CA ASN A 135 5.22 19.48 -30.59
C ASN A 135 5.84 20.42 -29.56
N THR A 136 7.00 21.03 -29.81
CA THR A 136 7.65 21.96 -28.85
C THR A 136 6.93 23.30 -28.81
N ARG A 137 6.65 23.82 -27.61
CA ARG A 137 6.12 25.17 -27.40
C ARG A 137 7.25 26.18 -27.55
N PHE A 138 7.13 27.07 -28.53
CA PHE A 138 8.15 28.10 -28.81
C PHE A 138 8.17 29.25 -27.79
N ASP A 139 7.03 29.56 -27.18
CA ASP A 139 6.94 30.54 -26.09
C ASP A 139 7.03 29.82 -24.74
N ILE A 140 8.25 29.68 -24.25
CA ILE A 140 8.48 29.13 -22.92
C ILE A 140 8.17 30.25 -21.93
N GLN A 141 7.11 30.09 -21.13
CA GLN A 141 6.75 30.97 -20.00
C GLN A 141 7.84 31.03 -18.89
N THR A 142 9.13 30.91 -19.19
CA THR A 142 10.19 30.67 -18.22
C THR A 142 10.61 31.90 -17.44
N ARG A 143 10.52 33.12 -17.98
CA ARG A 143 11.11 34.28 -17.29
C ARG A 143 10.22 34.81 -16.14
N ASN A 144 8.92 34.88 -16.33
CA ASN A 144 7.98 35.24 -15.25
C ASN A 144 7.66 34.06 -14.34
N ARG A 145 7.64 32.83 -14.86
CA ARG A 145 7.41 31.66 -14.02
C ARG A 145 8.65 31.29 -13.21
N LYS A 146 9.90 31.67 -13.50
CA LYS A 146 11.02 31.47 -12.53
C LYS A 146 11.02 32.43 -11.35
N LYS A 147 10.53 33.66 -11.52
CA LYS A 147 10.28 34.56 -10.38
C LYS A 147 9.06 34.11 -9.55
N ASN A 148 8.06 33.48 -10.19
CA ASN A 148 6.80 33.05 -9.55
C ASN A 148 6.66 31.54 -9.27
N SER A 149 7.60 30.70 -9.73
CA SER A 149 7.76 29.26 -9.45
C SER A 149 8.80 29.14 -8.35
N ARG A 150 8.47 29.77 -7.22
CA ARG A 150 8.10 29.08 -5.98
C ARG A 150 9.34 28.75 -5.16
N ALA A 151 9.65 29.65 -4.22
CA ALA A 151 9.83 29.17 -2.86
C ALA A 151 8.63 28.24 -2.60
N PHE A 152 8.84 26.92 -2.62
CA PHE A 152 7.79 26.02 -2.15
C PHE A 152 7.62 26.39 -0.70
N ASP A 153 6.44 26.93 -0.36
CA ASP A 153 6.12 27.10 1.06
C ASP A 153 6.28 25.76 1.75
N THR A 154 6.80 25.82 2.97
CA THR A 154 6.97 24.67 3.84
C THR A 154 5.64 23.90 3.91
N ALA A 155 5.66 22.61 3.57
CA ALA A 155 4.46 21.79 3.63
C ALA A 155 4.18 21.42 5.08
N MET A 156 2.91 21.46 5.47
CA MET A 156 2.46 20.96 6.78
C MET A 156 1.94 19.54 6.62
N VAL A 157 2.45 18.60 7.42
CA VAL A 157 2.00 17.21 7.43
C VAL A 157 1.50 16.83 8.81
N TYR A 158 0.24 16.44 8.91
CA TYR A 158 -0.31 15.87 10.13
C TYR A 158 -0.26 14.36 10.05
N LEU A 159 0.52 13.70 10.91
CA LEU A 159 0.55 12.25 11.02
C LEU A 159 -0.59 11.82 11.93
N CYS A 160 -1.51 11.00 11.44
CA CYS A 160 -2.69 10.58 12.19
C CYS A 160 -2.70 9.06 12.32
N ALA A 161 -2.27 8.55 13.47
CA ALA A 161 -2.36 7.14 13.81
C ALA A 161 -3.66 6.84 14.57
N THR A 162 -4.38 5.80 14.18
CA THR A 162 -5.53 5.28 14.97
C THR A 162 -5.14 3.99 15.65
N MET A 163 -5.39 3.91 16.96
CA MET A 163 -5.00 2.80 17.81
C MET A 163 -6.20 2.25 18.59
N TRP A 164 -6.30 0.93 18.68
CA TRP A 164 -7.17 0.19 19.57
C TRP A 164 -6.61 -1.21 19.91
N HIS A 165 -6.21 -1.38 21.17
CA HIS A 165 -5.67 -2.63 21.72
C HIS A 165 -4.50 -3.22 20.89
N GLU A 166 -3.61 -2.38 20.37
CA GLU A 166 -2.35 -2.81 19.77
C GLU A 166 -1.44 -3.45 20.80
N THR A 167 -0.65 -4.42 20.35
CA THR A 167 0.39 -5.03 21.17
C THR A 167 1.51 -4.03 21.46
N TYR A 168 2.31 -4.31 22.49
CA TYR A 168 3.46 -3.49 22.85
C TYR A 168 4.44 -3.30 21.67
N ASP A 169 4.74 -4.39 20.95
CA ASP A 169 5.64 -4.36 19.79
C ASP A 169 5.07 -3.56 18.61
N GLU A 170 3.75 -3.66 18.35
CA GLU A 170 3.07 -2.86 17.32
C GLU A 170 3.20 -1.35 17.62
N MET A 171 2.87 -0.95 18.85
CA MET A 171 2.99 0.44 19.30
C MET A 171 4.45 0.93 19.30
N MET A 172 5.40 0.08 19.67
CA MET A 172 6.82 0.41 19.62
C MET A 172 7.28 0.76 18.19
N ASN A 173 6.90 -0.04 17.19
CA ASN A 173 7.30 0.17 15.80
C ASN A 173 6.83 1.51 15.21
N ILE A 174 5.57 1.88 15.45
CA ILE A 174 5.00 3.15 14.97
C ILE A 174 5.63 4.35 15.68
N ILE A 175 5.87 4.27 17.00
CA ILE A 175 6.54 5.35 17.74
C ILE A 175 7.98 5.53 17.25
N ILE A 176 8.74 4.44 17.05
CA ILE A 176 10.08 4.50 16.45
C ILE A 176 10.03 5.13 15.05
N SER A 177 9.02 4.85 14.24
CA SER A 177 8.84 5.47 12.91
C SER A 177 8.67 6.99 13.00
N ILE A 178 7.86 7.47 13.94
CA ILE A 178 7.64 8.90 14.17
C ILE A 178 8.93 9.59 14.65
N PHE A 179 9.67 9.00 15.60
CA PHE A 179 10.95 9.55 16.07
C PHE A 179 12.04 9.52 14.99
N ARG A 180 12.06 8.50 14.12
CA ARG A 180 12.95 8.48 12.93
C ARG A 180 12.63 9.64 11.99
N LEU A 181 11.37 10.00 11.82
CA LEU A 181 10.96 11.14 11.02
C LEU A 181 11.34 12.47 11.68
N ASP A 182 11.21 12.60 13.01
CA ASP A 182 11.64 13.81 13.75
C ASP A 182 13.12 14.11 13.57
N ARG A 183 13.96 13.06 13.60
CA ARG A 183 15.40 13.16 13.34
C ARG A 183 15.74 13.48 11.88
N TYR A 184 14.87 13.12 10.95
CA TYR A 184 15.14 13.25 9.54
C TYR A 184 14.95 14.70 9.06
N ARG A 185 16.05 15.45 8.92
CA ARG A 185 16.08 16.72 8.20
C ARG A 185 16.60 16.50 6.78
N PRO A 186 15.90 16.95 5.72
CA PRO A 186 16.43 16.90 4.37
C PRO A 186 17.74 17.70 4.29
N ARG A 187 18.74 17.13 3.61
CA ARG A 187 20.14 17.56 3.60
C ARG A 187 20.36 19.05 3.26
N THR A 188 21.27 19.68 4.00
CA THR A 188 22.10 20.88 3.71
C THR A 188 21.44 22.25 3.68
N GLU A 189 22.09 23.22 4.35
CA GLU A 189 21.75 24.64 4.47
C GLU A 189 21.56 25.39 3.13
N GLU A 190 21.95 24.77 2.01
CA GLU A 190 21.84 25.33 0.66
C GLU A 190 20.47 25.07 -0.01
N SER A 191 19.66 24.11 0.44
CA SER A 191 18.33 23.81 -0.15
C SER A 191 17.17 24.17 0.78
N LYS A 192 17.00 25.45 1.09
CA LYS A 192 15.83 25.99 1.83
C LYS A 192 14.48 25.75 1.12
N SER A 193 14.46 25.15 -0.07
CA SER A 193 13.27 25.02 -0.92
C SER A 193 12.48 23.71 -0.78
N GLN A 194 12.89 22.80 0.10
CA GLN A 194 12.23 21.48 0.29
C GLN A 194 11.86 21.18 1.75
N ASP A 195 11.72 22.20 2.59
CA ASP A 195 11.37 21.98 3.99
C ASP A 195 9.91 21.53 4.16
N PHE A 196 9.65 20.68 5.15
CA PHE A 196 8.31 20.29 5.59
C PHE A 196 8.29 20.27 7.11
N THR A 197 7.19 20.73 7.71
CA THR A 197 6.93 20.60 9.14
C THR A 197 5.89 19.53 9.35
N PHE A 198 5.97 18.83 10.47
CA PHE A 198 4.95 17.85 10.80
C PHE A 198 4.55 17.87 12.27
N GLU A 199 3.32 17.43 12.54
CA GLU A 199 2.81 17.17 13.88
C GLU A 199 2.21 15.76 13.89
N ALA A 200 2.55 14.96 14.89
CA ALA A 200 2.01 13.62 15.05
C ALA A 200 0.84 13.61 16.03
N HIS A 201 -0.21 12.90 15.66
CA HIS A 201 -1.45 12.76 16.40
C HIS A 201 -1.82 11.28 16.48
N ILE A 202 -1.93 10.76 17.70
CA ILE A 202 -2.33 9.39 17.98
C ILE A 202 -3.72 9.42 18.60
N TYR A 203 -4.69 8.78 17.95
CA TYR A 203 -6.06 8.68 18.45
C TYR A 203 -6.28 7.29 19.05
N PHE A 204 -6.27 7.23 20.38
CA PHE A 204 -6.39 5.99 21.13
C PHE A 204 -7.84 5.75 21.51
N ASP A 205 -8.48 4.77 20.86
CA ASP A 205 -9.85 4.37 21.10
C ASP A 205 -9.99 3.55 22.39
N ASP A 206 -11.06 3.79 23.14
CA ASP A 206 -11.41 3.08 24.38
C ASP A 206 -10.29 3.06 25.45
N ALA A 207 -9.71 4.22 25.72
CA ALA A 207 -8.53 4.37 26.57
C ALA A 207 -8.80 4.21 28.09
N PHE A 208 -10.07 4.26 28.51
CA PHE A 208 -10.45 4.36 29.92
C PHE A 208 -11.26 3.17 30.43
N GLU A 209 -11.01 2.80 31.68
CA GLU A 209 -11.75 1.80 32.45
C GLU A 209 -12.38 2.44 33.69
N GLY A 210 -13.47 1.85 34.19
CA GLY A 210 -14.15 2.35 35.39
C GLY A 210 -13.47 1.86 36.66
N ALA A 211 -13.21 2.76 37.62
CA ALA A 211 -12.87 2.37 38.98
C ALA A 211 -14.09 1.70 39.59
N GLY A 212 -13.97 0.46 40.08
CA GLY A 212 -15.07 -0.21 40.77
C GLY A 212 -15.50 0.59 42.00
N GLY A 213 -16.54 1.43 41.87
CA GLY A 213 -17.18 2.13 42.99
C GLY A 213 -17.26 3.67 42.93
N GLY A 214 -16.84 4.36 41.86
CA GLY A 214 -16.91 5.83 41.80
C GLY A 214 -16.94 6.45 40.39
N GLN A 215 -17.15 7.77 40.29
CA GLN A 215 -17.07 8.58 39.04
C GLN A 215 -15.65 8.64 38.43
N GLU A 216 -14.66 8.01 39.06
CA GLU A 216 -13.26 8.09 38.68
C GLU A 216 -12.92 7.08 37.58
N ARG A 217 -12.17 7.56 36.59
CA ARG A 217 -11.70 6.80 35.42
C ARG A 217 -10.21 6.53 35.56
N HIS A 218 -9.79 5.33 35.20
CA HIS A 218 -8.39 4.93 35.08
C HIS A 218 -8.03 4.65 33.63
N LEU A 219 -6.75 4.77 33.27
CA LEU A 219 -6.29 4.34 31.95
C LEU A 219 -6.22 2.81 31.88
N ASN A 220 -6.60 2.25 30.73
CA ASN A 220 -6.43 0.82 30.47
C ASN A 220 -4.95 0.45 30.32
N GLU A 221 -4.65 -0.84 30.38
CA GLU A 221 -3.28 -1.38 30.29
C GLU A 221 -2.56 -0.93 29.00
N TYR A 222 -3.25 -0.97 27.86
CA TYR A 222 -2.68 -0.58 26.56
C TYR A 222 -2.30 0.91 26.50
N SER A 223 -3.11 1.78 27.09
CA SER A 223 -2.84 3.21 27.18
C SER A 223 -1.65 3.51 28.07
N LYS A 224 -1.48 2.74 29.16
CA LYS A 224 -0.31 2.80 30.04
C LYS A 224 0.96 2.35 29.30
N ASN A 225 0.89 1.22 28.59
CA ASN A 225 1.98 0.71 27.76
C ASN A 225 2.44 1.74 26.71
N LEU A 226 1.52 2.47 26.07
CA LEU A 226 1.90 3.51 25.10
C LEU A 226 2.79 4.60 25.71
N VAL A 227 2.50 5.03 26.95
CA VAL A 227 3.30 6.06 27.64
C VAL A 227 4.68 5.54 27.99
N GLU A 228 4.77 4.30 28.45
CA GLU A 228 6.04 3.62 28.73
C GLU A 228 6.89 3.51 27.46
N ILE A 229 6.29 3.12 26.34
CA ILE A 229 6.95 3.03 25.03
C ILE A 229 7.49 4.40 24.60
N ILE A 230 6.68 5.46 24.70
CA ILE A 230 7.13 6.80 24.31
C ILE A 230 8.31 7.23 25.18
N LYS A 231 8.27 6.97 26.49
CA LYS A 231 9.40 7.22 27.40
C LYS A 231 10.66 6.45 26.96
N GLU A 232 10.53 5.16 26.68
CA GLU A 232 11.67 4.32 26.26
C GLU A 232 12.28 4.83 24.96
N VAL A 233 11.46 5.08 23.94
CA VAL A 233 11.92 5.58 22.64
C VAL A 233 12.56 6.96 22.78
N TYR A 234 11.97 7.85 23.60
CA TYR A 234 12.55 9.16 23.86
C TYR A 234 13.97 9.05 24.45
N SER A 235 14.15 8.16 25.43
CA SER A 235 15.47 7.89 26.03
C SER A 235 16.46 7.33 25.01
N ILE A 236 16.01 6.44 24.12
CA ILE A 236 16.85 5.90 23.04
C ILE A 236 17.32 7.02 22.12
N PHE A 237 16.41 7.86 21.61
CA PHE A 237 16.74 8.88 20.61
C PHE A 237 17.52 10.08 21.17
N THR A 238 17.40 10.37 22.47
CA THR A 238 18.22 11.39 23.14
C THR A 238 19.65 10.91 23.40
N ASN A 239 19.84 9.64 23.73
CA ASN A 239 21.16 9.09 24.06
C ASN A 239 22.03 8.77 22.82
N ILE A 240 21.45 8.66 21.62
CA ILE A 240 22.20 8.38 20.38
C ILE A 240 23.21 9.48 20.04
N ASP A 241 22.93 10.75 20.36
CA ASP A 241 23.80 11.88 20.03
C ASP A 241 24.86 12.16 21.12
N GLY A 242 24.79 11.47 22.26
CA GLY A 242 25.76 11.57 23.35
C GLY A 242 26.89 10.55 23.20
N LYS A 243 28.14 11.01 23.04
CA LYS A 243 29.32 10.17 23.41
C LYS A 243 29.05 9.62 24.81
N LEU A 244 29.15 8.29 24.96
CA LEU A 244 28.92 7.36 26.09
C LEU A 244 28.99 7.85 27.57
N PHE A 245 29.35 9.10 27.88
CA PHE A 245 29.67 9.61 29.21
C PHE A 245 29.18 11.05 29.52
N LYS A 246 28.07 11.53 28.95
CA LYS A 246 27.42 12.78 29.45
C LYS A 246 26.18 12.44 30.28
N ARG A 247 25.98 13.17 31.39
CA ARG A 247 24.82 13.07 32.31
C ARG A 247 23.53 12.95 31.50
N GLN A 248 22.64 12.02 31.90
CA GLN A 248 21.26 11.93 31.41
C GLN A 248 20.68 13.35 31.36
N GLN A 249 20.38 13.84 30.15
CA GLN A 249 19.63 15.08 30.01
C GLN A 249 18.24 14.81 30.56
N GLN A 250 17.83 15.60 31.54
CA GLN A 250 16.47 15.54 32.07
C GLN A 250 15.49 15.86 30.93
N ILE A 251 14.55 14.96 30.69
CA ILE A 251 13.52 15.13 29.66
C ILE A 251 12.72 16.39 30.03
N PRO A 252 12.48 17.33 29.10
CA PRO A 252 11.71 18.54 29.39
C PRO A 252 10.30 18.18 29.85
N ASP A 253 9.70 19.10 30.60
CA ASP A 253 8.32 18.96 31.07
C ASP A 253 7.37 18.80 29.87
N GLN A 254 6.51 17.78 29.94
CA GLN A 254 5.48 17.52 28.93
C GLN A 254 4.10 17.87 29.50
N LYS A 255 3.08 17.94 28.64
CA LYS A 255 1.77 18.45 29.05
C LYS A 255 0.70 17.38 29.05
N VAL A 256 -0.10 17.32 30.11
CA VAL A 256 -1.32 16.52 30.20
C VAL A 256 -2.52 17.43 30.35
N ILE A 257 -3.57 17.21 29.56
CA ILE A 257 -4.73 18.09 29.46
C ILE A 257 -6.01 17.26 29.56
N ARG A 258 -6.93 17.71 30.41
CA ARG A 258 -8.30 17.18 30.47
C ARG A 258 -9.11 17.75 29.32
N THR A 259 -9.83 16.90 28.61
CA THR A 259 -10.58 17.31 27.41
C THR A 259 -12.02 16.81 27.50
N PRO A 260 -12.98 17.45 26.80
CA PRO A 260 -14.37 17.00 26.80
C PRO A 260 -14.56 15.56 26.30
N TYR A 261 -13.59 14.97 25.58
CA TYR A 261 -13.67 13.61 25.04
C TYR A 261 -12.87 12.58 25.86
N GLY A 262 -12.21 12.99 26.95
CA GLY A 262 -11.27 12.17 27.72
C GLY A 262 -10.01 12.93 28.09
N GLY A 263 -8.85 12.49 27.57
CA GLY A 263 -7.54 13.05 27.90
C GLY A 263 -6.69 13.40 26.68
N ARG A 264 -5.72 14.28 26.87
CA ARG A 264 -4.71 14.61 25.86
C ARG A 264 -3.32 14.69 26.51
N LEU A 265 -2.36 14.02 25.90
CA LEU A 265 -0.95 14.07 26.27
C LEU A 265 -0.17 14.71 25.11
N VAL A 266 0.57 15.78 25.37
CA VAL A 266 1.37 16.50 24.37
C VAL A 266 2.83 16.37 24.74
N ILE A 267 3.60 15.78 23.84
CA ILE A 267 5.02 15.48 24.01
C ILE A 267 5.81 16.20 22.92
N THR A 268 6.79 17.00 23.32
CA THR A 268 7.74 17.66 22.42
C THR A 268 8.95 16.75 22.22
N MET A 269 9.13 16.25 21.00
CA MET A 269 10.25 15.36 20.64
C MET A 269 11.60 16.10 20.63
N PRO A 270 12.73 15.37 20.66
CA PRO A 270 14.07 15.97 20.77
C PRO A 270 14.42 17.01 19.71
N HIS A 271 13.87 16.94 18.49
CA HIS A 271 14.15 17.89 17.42
C HIS A 271 13.06 18.94 17.19
N GLY A 272 12.08 19.02 18.10
CA GLY A 272 11.12 20.12 18.23
C GLY A 272 9.74 19.89 17.62
N ASN A 273 9.48 18.76 16.94
CA ASN A 273 8.12 18.42 16.51
C ASN A 273 7.32 17.79 17.68
N ASN A 274 5.99 17.86 17.60
CA ASN A 274 5.11 17.41 18.67
C ASN A 274 4.44 16.07 18.35
N ILE A 275 4.31 15.21 19.36
CA ILE A 275 3.38 14.07 19.40
C ILE A 275 2.22 14.44 20.33
N THR A 276 0.99 14.37 19.84
CA THR A 276 -0.22 14.55 20.64
C THR A 276 -0.99 13.24 20.69
N VAL A 277 -1.12 12.64 21.86
CA VAL A 277 -1.97 11.47 22.10
C VAL A 277 -3.33 11.94 22.59
N HIS A 278 -4.38 11.55 21.87
CA HIS A 278 -5.78 11.80 22.20
C HIS A 278 -6.37 10.51 22.80
N TYR A 279 -6.50 10.45 24.12
CA TYR A 279 -7.15 9.36 24.84
C TYR A 279 -8.66 9.56 24.82
N LYS A 280 -9.38 8.65 24.17
CA LYS A 280 -10.83 8.74 23.99
C LYS A 280 -11.57 7.90 25.02
N ASP A 281 -12.52 8.52 25.71
CA ASP A 281 -13.47 7.80 26.56
C ASP A 281 -14.67 7.34 25.73
N LYS A 282 -14.89 6.01 25.67
CA LYS A 282 -16.01 5.41 24.93
C LYS A 282 -17.39 5.87 25.40
N GLU A 283 -17.51 6.38 26.62
CA GLU A 283 -18.76 6.89 27.18
C GLU A 283 -19.03 8.35 26.83
N LEU A 284 -17.98 9.12 26.47
CA LEU A 284 -18.10 10.52 26.08
C LEU A 284 -18.13 10.70 24.57
N ILE A 285 -17.40 9.87 23.82
CA ILE A 285 -17.22 10.01 22.38
C ILE A 285 -17.34 8.67 21.65
N ARG A 286 -17.83 8.69 20.40
CA ARG A 286 -17.88 7.50 19.53
C ARG A 286 -16.49 6.88 19.35
N HIS A 287 -16.44 5.59 19.59
CA HIS A 287 -15.28 4.74 19.29
C HIS A 287 -15.36 4.20 17.85
N LYS A 288 -14.25 3.59 17.39
CA LYS A 288 -13.95 3.04 16.05
C LYS A 288 -13.16 4.00 15.16
N LYS A 289 -12.30 3.39 14.32
CA LYS A 289 -11.39 4.05 13.39
C LYS A 289 -12.03 5.20 12.60
N ARG A 290 -13.17 5.00 11.93
CA ARG A 290 -13.85 6.07 11.17
C ARG A 290 -14.15 7.31 12.01
N TRP A 291 -14.60 7.16 13.26
CA TRP A 291 -14.94 8.30 14.12
C TRP A 291 -13.70 9.00 14.66
N SER A 292 -12.61 8.26 14.91
CA SER A 292 -11.28 8.84 15.14
C SER A 292 -10.79 9.63 13.92
N GLN A 293 -11.06 9.15 12.71
CA GLN A 293 -10.77 9.88 11.48
C GLN A 293 -11.60 11.16 11.33
N VAL A 294 -12.91 11.11 11.58
CA VAL A 294 -13.76 12.32 11.60
C VAL A 294 -13.24 13.33 12.64
N MET A 295 -12.85 12.86 13.82
CA MET A 295 -12.31 13.70 14.89
C MET A 295 -11.08 14.50 14.42
N TYR A 296 -10.08 13.84 13.81
CA TYR A 296 -8.89 14.55 13.34
C TYR A 296 -9.14 15.41 12.10
N LEU A 297 -10.06 15.01 11.22
CA LEU A 297 -10.37 15.81 10.02
C LEU A 297 -10.95 17.17 10.44
N TYR A 298 -11.92 17.17 11.35
CA TYR A 298 -12.52 18.41 11.83
C TYR A 298 -11.58 19.19 12.76
N TYR A 299 -10.81 18.54 13.61
CA TYR A 299 -9.88 19.24 14.50
C TYR A 299 -8.70 19.85 13.75
N LEU A 300 -8.03 19.09 12.88
CA LEU A 300 -6.81 19.54 12.22
C LEU A 300 -7.12 20.48 11.05
N LEU A 301 -8.09 20.11 10.21
CA LEU A 301 -8.43 20.89 9.02
C LEU A 301 -9.53 21.92 9.29
N GLY A 302 -10.49 21.62 10.16
CA GLY A 302 -11.59 22.53 10.48
C GLY A 302 -11.22 23.56 11.56
N TRP A 303 -10.52 23.16 12.62
CA TRP A 303 -10.13 24.06 13.71
C TRP A 303 -8.71 24.60 13.54
N LYS A 304 -7.67 23.77 13.70
CA LYS A 304 -6.26 24.22 13.68
C LYS A 304 -5.88 24.99 12.41
N LEU A 305 -6.33 24.54 11.23
CA LEU A 305 -6.04 25.21 9.97
C LEU A 305 -6.88 26.48 9.78
N MET A 306 -8.21 26.43 9.98
CA MET A 306 -9.09 27.56 9.63
C MET A 306 -9.20 28.64 10.71
N THR A 307 -9.08 28.33 12.00
CA THR A 307 -9.22 29.32 13.09
C THR A 307 -8.18 30.43 12.98
N LYS A 308 -6.97 30.12 12.50
CA LYS A 308 -5.91 31.11 12.20
C LYS A 308 -6.38 32.20 11.24
N TYR A 309 -7.22 31.83 10.27
CA TYR A 309 -7.74 32.75 9.26
C TYR A 309 -8.96 33.51 9.75
N TYR A 310 -9.80 32.89 10.57
CA TYR A 310 -10.93 33.57 11.20
C TYR A 310 -10.46 34.73 12.09
N ALA A 311 -9.44 34.50 12.93
CA ALA A 311 -8.82 35.53 13.76
C ALA A 311 -8.14 36.65 12.93
N ARG A 312 -7.69 36.35 11.70
CA ARG A 312 -7.13 37.35 10.76
C ARG A 312 -8.20 38.10 9.99
N TRP A 313 -9.30 37.43 9.64
CA TRP A 313 -10.45 38.05 8.98
C TRP A 313 -11.10 39.12 9.87
N GLN A 314 -11.24 38.82 11.17
CA GLN A 314 -11.70 39.79 12.18
C GLN A 314 -10.80 41.04 12.29
N LYS A 315 -9.54 40.97 11.83
CA LYS A 315 -8.57 42.09 11.85
C LYS A 315 -8.57 42.93 10.56
N CYS A 316 -9.63 42.88 9.74
CA CYS A 316 -9.84 43.71 8.54
C CYS A 316 -8.74 43.61 7.47
N ARG A 317 -8.50 42.41 6.92
CA ARG A 317 -7.79 42.25 5.62
C ARG A 317 -8.79 42.15 4.46
N GLU A 318 -8.34 42.48 3.25
CA GLU A 318 -9.11 42.25 2.03
C GLU A 318 -9.50 40.77 1.88
N GLU A 319 -10.78 40.52 1.60
CA GLU A 319 -11.37 39.18 1.57
C GLU A 319 -10.73 38.27 0.50
N LYS A 320 -10.31 38.85 -0.62
CA LYS A 320 -9.73 38.13 -1.76
C LYS A 320 -8.35 37.54 -1.43
N ASP A 321 -7.47 38.34 -0.84
CA ASP A 321 -6.13 37.90 -0.44
C ASP A 321 -6.21 36.77 0.61
N LEU A 322 -7.16 36.87 1.53
CA LEU A 322 -7.39 35.84 2.55
C LEU A 322 -7.84 34.51 1.92
N LYS A 323 -8.76 34.56 0.95
CA LYS A 323 -9.23 33.38 0.21
C LYS A 323 -8.08 32.70 -0.54
N ASP A 324 -7.23 33.47 -1.22
CA ASP A 324 -6.07 32.94 -1.94
C ASP A 324 -5.02 32.33 -1.00
N GLU A 325 -4.75 32.96 0.15
CA GLU A 325 -3.87 32.40 1.19
C GLU A 325 -4.42 31.07 1.75
N ILE A 326 -5.71 31.02 2.08
CA ILE A 326 -6.38 29.79 2.58
C ILE A 326 -6.26 28.67 1.56
N GLU A 327 -6.56 28.95 0.29
CA GLU A 327 -6.49 27.94 -0.77
C GLU A 327 -5.06 27.44 -0.99
N LYS A 328 -4.05 28.30 -0.80
CA LYS A 328 -2.63 27.93 -0.84
C LYS A 328 -2.26 27.02 0.34
N GLU A 329 -2.63 27.37 1.57
CA GLU A 329 -2.30 26.57 2.77
C GLU A 329 -3.04 25.22 2.76
N LYS A 330 -4.32 25.18 2.36
CA LYS A 330 -5.06 23.93 2.11
C LYS A 330 -4.37 23.04 1.06
N HIS A 331 -3.74 23.64 0.06
CA HIS A 331 -3.05 22.88 -0.98
C HIS A 331 -1.72 22.28 -0.50
N ASN A 332 -1.06 22.95 0.45
CA ASN A 332 0.25 22.59 1.03
C ASN A 332 0.14 21.88 2.40
N THR A 333 -1.09 21.61 2.87
CA THR A 333 -1.36 20.85 4.08
C THR A 333 -1.80 19.43 3.73
N TYR A 334 -1.25 18.45 4.43
CA TYR A 334 -1.48 17.03 4.19
C TYR A 334 -1.80 16.27 5.48
N ILE A 335 -2.55 15.19 5.35
CA ILE A 335 -2.86 14.24 6.43
C ILE A 335 -2.25 12.88 6.03
N LEU A 336 -1.30 12.38 6.80
CA LEU A 336 -0.77 11.03 6.66
C LEU A 336 -1.58 10.09 7.57
N ALA A 337 -2.43 9.26 6.98
CA ALA A 337 -3.16 8.22 7.70
C ALA A 337 -2.24 7.02 8.00
N LEU A 338 -2.24 6.59 9.26
CA LEU A 338 -1.41 5.51 9.79
C LEU A 338 -2.26 4.53 10.64
N ASP A 339 -1.97 3.24 10.53
CA ASP A 339 -2.48 2.22 11.45
C ASP A 339 -1.45 1.99 12.57
N GLY A 340 -1.91 1.58 13.76
CA GLY A 340 -1.07 1.42 14.96
C GLY A 340 0.06 0.39 14.85
N ASP A 341 0.04 -0.46 13.82
CA ASP A 341 1.03 -1.51 13.53
C ASP A 341 1.95 -1.16 12.34
N THR A 342 1.94 0.10 11.87
CA THR A 342 2.71 0.49 10.68
C THR A 342 4.14 0.87 11.01
N ASP A 343 5.10 0.31 10.26
CA ASP A 343 6.51 0.70 10.25
C ASP A 343 6.85 1.40 8.92
N PHE A 344 7.39 2.62 8.97
CA PHE A 344 7.78 3.38 7.78
C PHE A 344 9.11 4.11 7.94
N GLN A 345 9.75 4.40 6.81
CA GLN A 345 10.98 5.19 6.74
C GLN A 345 10.69 6.63 6.29
N PRO A 346 11.45 7.64 6.79
CA PRO A 346 11.26 9.04 6.39
C PRO A 346 11.29 9.30 4.86
N PRO A 347 12.17 8.66 4.06
CA PRO A 347 12.14 8.82 2.60
C PRO A 347 10.81 8.41 1.95
N ALA A 348 10.10 7.42 2.51
CA ALA A 348 8.80 7.01 1.98
C ALA A 348 7.76 8.14 2.12
N VAL A 349 7.74 8.83 3.26
CA VAL A 349 6.87 10.00 3.48
C VAL A 349 7.22 11.12 2.49
N MET A 350 8.52 11.37 2.27
CA MET A 350 8.97 12.42 1.33
C MET A 350 8.49 12.15 -0.09
N LEU A 351 8.56 10.90 -0.54
CA LEU A 351 8.09 10.50 -1.85
C LEU A 351 6.59 10.73 -2.04
N LEU A 352 5.78 10.57 -0.99
CA LEU A 352 4.35 10.91 -1.04
C LEU A 352 4.12 12.42 -1.09
N ILE A 353 4.83 13.20 -0.26
CA ILE A 353 4.74 14.66 -0.25
C ILE A 353 5.11 15.22 -1.63
N ASP A 354 6.23 14.78 -2.19
CA ASP A 354 6.69 15.20 -3.52
C ASP A 354 5.67 14.84 -4.59
N ARG A 355 5.04 13.66 -4.49
CA ARG A 355 3.99 13.27 -5.43
C ARG A 355 2.81 14.23 -5.38
N LEU A 356 2.29 14.56 -4.20
CA LEU A 356 1.16 15.50 -4.08
C LEU A 356 1.59 16.93 -4.48
N ARG A 357 2.77 17.40 -4.08
CA ARG A 357 3.28 18.73 -4.49
C ARG A 357 3.38 18.85 -6.02
N ASN A 358 3.81 17.78 -6.69
CA ASN A 358 4.00 17.77 -8.14
C ASN A 358 2.71 17.71 -8.95
N TYR A 359 1.65 17.12 -8.40
CA TYR A 359 0.38 16.90 -9.11
C TYR A 359 -0.81 17.54 -8.37
N PRO A 360 -1.17 18.80 -8.68
CA PRO A 360 -2.21 19.55 -7.97
C PRO A 360 -3.61 18.91 -7.96
N ARG A 361 -3.94 18.08 -8.97
CA ARG A 361 -5.24 17.36 -9.06
C ARG A 361 -5.27 16.04 -8.29
N VAL A 362 -4.15 15.64 -7.70
CA VAL A 362 -4.06 14.44 -6.86
C VAL A 362 -4.51 14.82 -5.45
N GLY A 363 -5.58 14.16 -5.01
CA GLY A 363 -6.16 14.35 -3.68
C GLY A 363 -5.58 13.39 -2.64
N ALA A 364 -5.08 12.23 -3.06
CA ALA A 364 -4.41 11.28 -2.19
C ALA A 364 -3.34 10.47 -2.94
N ALA A 365 -2.30 10.04 -2.23
CA ALA A 365 -1.35 9.07 -2.72
C ALA A 365 -1.06 8.02 -1.64
N CYS A 366 -1.06 6.75 -2.04
CA CYS A 366 -0.71 5.64 -1.17
C CYS A 366 0.69 5.09 -1.49
N GLY A 367 1.37 4.67 -0.44
CA GLY A 367 2.62 3.93 -0.57
C GLY A 367 2.39 2.46 -0.92
N ARG A 368 3.50 1.76 -1.06
CA ARG A 368 3.57 0.33 -1.20
C ARG A 368 3.64 -0.33 0.17
N ILE A 369 2.78 -1.32 0.39
CA ILE A 369 2.64 -1.99 1.68
C ILE A 369 3.23 -3.39 1.61
N HIS A 370 4.11 -3.68 2.56
CA HIS A 370 4.78 -4.98 2.71
C HIS A 370 4.29 -5.69 3.97
N PRO A 371 3.61 -6.83 3.85
CA PRO A 371 3.14 -7.57 5.02
C PRO A 371 4.31 -8.24 5.77
N THR A 372 4.38 -8.02 7.08
CA THR A 372 5.32 -8.65 8.03
C THR A 372 4.64 -9.76 8.83
N GLY A 373 5.44 -10.60 9.48
CA GLY A 373 4.97 -11.78 10.21
C GLY A 373 5.45 -13.11 9.62
N SER A 374 4.97 -14.20 10.21
CA SER A 374 5.40 -15.57 9.96
C SER A 374 4.25 -16.54 9.71
N GLY A 375 4.55 -17.66 9.05
CA GLY A 375 3.60 -18.75 8.80
C GLY A 375 2.83 -18.70 7.48
N PRO A 376 2.04 -19.74 7.18
CA PRO A 376 1.41 -19.93 5.86
C PRO A 376 0.40 -18.83 5.48
N ALA A 377 -0.35 -18.31 6.46
CA ALA A 377 -1.31 -17.21 6.21
C ALA A 377 -0.58 -15.95 5.74
N VAL A 378 0.53 -15.58 6.40
CA VAL A 378 1.36 -14.46 6.01
C VAL A 378 2.04 -14.69 4.66
N TRP A 379 2.50 -15.91 4.36
CA TRP A 379 3.08 -16.24 3.04
C TRP A 379 2.06 -16.06 1.92
N PHE A 380 0.82 -16.53 2.13
CA PHE A 380 -0.29 -16.30 1.20
C PHE A 380 -0.49 -14.79 0.96
N GLN A 381 -0.54 -13.99 2.03
CA GLN A 381 -0.74 -12.54 1.93
C GLN A 381 0.45 -11.81 1.29
N LYS A 382 1.70 -12.24 1.55
CA LYS A 382 2.90 -11.70 0.91
C LYS A 382 2.82 -11.80 -0.60
N PHE A 383 2.47 -12.97 -1.14
CA PHE A 383 2.33 -13.13 -2.58
C PHE A 383 1.09 -12.39 -3.14
N GLU A 384 -0.04 -12.45 -2.43
CA GLU A 384 -1.26 -11.74 -2.83
C GLU A 384 -1.02 -10.23 -2.95
N TYR A 385 -0.38 -9.63 -1.94
CA TYR A 385 -0.03 -8.21 -1.94
C TYR A 385 0.96 -7.90 -3.06
N ALA A 386 1.96 -8.75 -3.28
CA ALA A 386 2.93 -8.57 -4.35
C ALA A 386 2.24 -8.49 -5.72
N VAL A 387 1.44 -9.51 -6.07
CA VAL A 387 0.70 -9.54 -7.35
C VAL A 387 -0.27 -8.37 -7.47
N SER A 388 -0.99 -8.03 -6.40
CA SER A 388 -1.92 -6.89 -6.39
C SER A 388 -1.19 -5.56 -6.63
N HIS A 389 -0.04 -5.33 -6.01
CA HIS A 389 0.73 -4.10 -6.21
C HIS A 389 1.43 -4.07 -7.58
N TRP A 390 2.05 -5.18 -8.00
CA TRP A 390 2.77 -5.27 -9.28
C TRP A 390 1.84 -5.08 -10.47
N LEU A 391 0.66 -5.71 -10.44
CA LEU A 391 -0.25 -5.78 -11.59
C LEU A 391 -1.47 -4.88 -11.38
N GLN A 392 -2.36 -5.23 -10.45
CA GLN A 392 -3.67 -4.58 -10.33
C GLN A 392 -3.58 -3.09 -9.98
N LYS A 393 -2.95 -2.72 -8.86
CA LYS A 393 -2.83 -1.31 -8.44
C LYS A 393 -2.04 -0.48 -9.44
N THR A 394 -1.02 -1.07 -10.05
CA THR A 394 -0.22 -0.39 -11.06
C THR A 394 -1.04 -0.13 -12.32
N ALA A 395 -1.84 -1.09 -12.78
CA ALA A 395 -2.76 -0.90 -13.88
C ALA A 395 -3.84 0.16 -13.57
N GLU A 396 -4.41 0.12 -12.37
CA GLU A 396 -5.34 1.16 -11.89
C GLU A 396 -4.68 2.55 -11.92
N HIS A 397 -3.44 2.65 -11.45
CA HIS A 397 -2.69 3.90 -11.47
C HIS A 397 -2.42 4.41 -12.89
N VAL A 398 -2.04 3.52 -13.82
CA VAL A 398 -1.68 3.90 -15.20
C VAL A 398 -2.91 4.26 -16.03
N PHE A 399 -3.94 3.41 -16.04
CA PHE A 399 -5.10 3.59 -16.90
C PHE A 399 -6.15 4.53 -16.33
N GLY A 400 -6.11 4.79 -15.01
CA GLY A 400 -7.05 5.70 -14.39
C GLY A 400 -6.60 6.19 -13.01
N SER A 401 -7.31 5.71 -11.98
CA SER A 401 -7.06 6.03 -10.59
C SER A 401 -7.16 4.78 -9.73
N VAL A 402 -6.35 4.73 -8.68
CA VAL A 402 -6.47 3.69 -7.65
C VAL A 402 -7.80 3.88 -6.91
N LEU A 403 -8.48 2.77 -6.59
CA LEU A 403 -9.82 2.82 -5.98
C LEU A 403 -9.82 2.89 -4.45
N CYS A 404 -8.66 2.67 -3.82
CA CYS A 404 -8.51 2.71 -2.38
C CYS A 404 -7.06 3.04 -1.99
N SER A 405 -6.89 4.03 -1.12
CA SER A 405 -5.66 4.28 -0.37
C SER A 405 -5.79 3.57 0.99
N PRO A 406 -4.97 2.56 1.30
CA PRO A 406 -5.06 1.84 2.56
C PRO A 406 -4.78 2.77 3.75
N GLY A 407 -5.51 2.59 4.86
CA GLY A 407 -5.37 3.43 6.05
C GLY A 407 -4.03 3.32 6.76
N CYS A 408 -3.23 2.28 6.49
CA CYS A 408 -1.93 2.07 7.13
C CYS A 408 -0.83 3.04 6.68
N PHE A 409 -0.80 3.48 5.41
CA PHE A 409 0.23 4.42 4.94
C PHE A 409 -0.19 5.18 3.68
N SER A 410 -0.98 6.24 3.87
CA SER A 410 -1.52 7.05 2.77
C SER A 410 -1.58 8.53 3.11
N LEU A 411 -1.13 9.38 2.16
CA LEU A 411 -1.10 10.83 2.31
C LEU A 411 -2.26 11.48 1.56
N PHE A 412 -3.06 12.28 2.25
CA PHE A 412 -4.23 12.97 1.73
C PHE A 412 -4.03 14.48 1.74
N ARG A 413 -4.47 15.19 0.69
CA ARG A 413 -4.43 16.65 0.61
C ARG A 413 -5.59 17.26 1.38
N ALA A 414 -5.31 18.26 2.22
CA ALA A 414 -6.35 18.98 2.94
C ALA A 414 -7.40 19.60 2.00
N LYS A 415 -6.97 20.27 0.91
CA LYS A 415 -7.90 20.80 -0.11
C LYS A 415 -8.88 19.75 -0.67
N ALA A 416 -8.44 18.51 -0.85
CA ALA A 416 -9.29 17.45 -1.37
C ALA A 416 -10.25 16.90 -0.30
N LEU A 417 -9.79 16.79 0.94
CA LEU A 417 -10.61 16.38 2.08
C LEU A 417 -11.69 17.42 2.44
N MET A 418 -11.35 18.70 2.30
CA MET A 418 -12.23 19.84 2.57
C MET A 418 -13.12 20.23 1.38
N ASP A 419 -13.07 19.49 0.28
CA ASP A 419 -13.94 19.70 -0.87
C ASP A 419 -15.40 19.41 -0.50
N ASP A 420 -16.31 20.05 -1.21
CA ASP A 420 -17.73 19.97 -0.97
C ASP A 420 -18.18 18.51 -1.06
N ASN A 421 -18.89 18.06 -0.02
CA ASN A 421 -19.39 16.69 0.12
C ASN A 421 -18.35 15.59 0.40
N VAL A 422 -17.08 15.90 0.70
CA VAL A 422 -16.14 14.88 1.20
C VAL A 422 -16.29 14.72 2.70
N MET A 423 -15.71 15.61 3.52
CA MET A 423 -15.81 15.54 4.99
C MET A 423 -17.26 15.46 5.50
N ARG A 424 -18.19 16.24 4.92
CA ARG A 424 -19.61 16.24 5.32
C ARG A 424 -20.30 14.89 5.09
N ARG A 425 -20.06 14.22 3.96
CA ARG A 425 -20.61 12.87 3.73
C ARG A 425 -19.87 11.83 4.55
N TYR A 426 -18.57 12.00 4.71
CA TYR A 426 -17.74 11.09 5.51
C TYR A 426 -18.14 11.05 6.98
N SER A 427 -18.66 12.16 7.54
CA SER A 427 -19.19 12.24 8.91
C SER A 427 -20.66 11.82 9.07
N THR A 428 -21.32 11.39 7.99
CA THR A 428 -22.73 10.96 8.03
C THR A 428 -22.90 9.67 8.82
N LYS A 429 -23.87 9.65 9.75
CA LYS A 429 -24.13 8.51 10.63
C LYS A 429 -24.66 7.31 9.82
N SER A 430 -24.20 6.11 10.14
CA SER A 430 -24.74 4.86 9.58
C SER A 430 -26.15 4.63 10.12
N MET A 431 -27.16 4.81 9.24
CA MET A 431 -28.58 4.65 9.58
C MET A 431 -29.22 3.42 8.92
N GLU A 432 -28.63 2.93 7.83
CA GLU A 432 -29.14 1.82 7.02
C GLU A 432 -28.13 0.67 7.03
N ALA A 433 -28.60 -0.55 6.80
CA ALA A 433 -27.74 -1.74 6.75
C ALA A 433 -26.58 -1.62 5.75
N SER A 434 -26.82 -1.04 4.57
CA SER A 434 -25.82 -0.78 3.53
C SER A 434 -24.71 0.17 4.02
N HIS A 435 -25.08 1.21 4.79
CA HIS A 435 -24.15 2.19 5.34
C HIS A 435 -23.14 1.55 6.29
N TYR A 436 -23.53 0.58 7.11
CA TYR A 436 -22.58 -0.12 7.98
C TYR A 436 -21.55 -0.93 7.18
N ILE A 437 -21.93 -1.52 6.05
CA ILE A 437 -21.03 -2.28 5.19
C ILE A 437 -20.12 -1.34 4.38
N GLN A 438 -20.67 -0.27 3.80
CA GLN A 438 -19.93 0.62 2.94
C GLN A 438 -19.04 1.59 3.72
N TYR A 439 -19.58 2.21 4.78
CA TYR A 439 -18.93 3.31 5.47
C TYR A 439 -18.08 2.85 6.65
N ASP A 440 -18.56 1.89 7.46
CA ASP A 440 -17.89 1.53 8.73
C ASP A 440 -16.94 0.34 8.61
N GLN A 441 -17.15 -0.55 7.63
CA GLN A 441 -16.31 -1.73 7.39
C GLN A 441 -15.21 -1.50 6.32
N GLY A 442 -15.35 -0.46 5.52
CA GLY A 442 -14.39 -0.07 4.47
C GLY A 442 -14.23 1.45 4.40
N GLU A 443 -14.02 2.07 5.56
CA GLU A 443 -13.95 3.51 5.76
C GLU A 443 -12.89 4.19 4.90
N ASP A 444 -11.72 3.57 4.75
CA ASP A 444 -10.63 4.08 3.88
C ASP A 444 -11.05 4.08 2.39
N ARG A 445 -11.78 3.04 1.97
CA ARG A 445 -12.31 2.93 0.61
C ARG A 445 -13.46 3.90 0.40
N TRP A 446 -14.32 4.10 1.40
CA TRP A 446 -15.39 5.08 1.33
C TRP A 446 -14.86 6.50 1.17
N LEU A 447 -13.83 6.88 1.92
CA LEU A 447 -13.17 8.18 1.77
C LEU A 447 -12.62 8.35 0.35
N CYS A 448 -11.97 7.33 -0.22
CA CYS A 448 -11.49 7.36 -1.60
C CYS A 448 -12.65 7.46 -2.62
N THR A 449 -13.74 6.72 -2.42
CA THR A 449 -14.95 6.81 -3.26
C THR A 449 -15.48 8.25 -3.31
N LEU A 450 -15.51 8.94 -2.17
CA LEU A 450 -15.92 10.35 -2.10
C LEU A 450 -14.97 11.27 -2.88
N LEU A 451 -13.64 11.10 -2.72
CA LEU A 451 -12.64 11.87 -3.47
C LEU A 451 -12.77 11.66 -4.99
N LEU A 452 -12.91 10.41 -5.43
CA LEU A 452 -13.07 10.06 -6.84
C LEU A 452 -14.33 10.68 -7.43
N LYS A 453 -15.44 10.68 -6.68
CA LYS A 453 -16.71 11.32 -7.05
C LYS A 453 -16.61 12.84 -7.14
N GLN A 454 -15.78 13.49 -6.32
CA GLN A 454 -15.55 14.94 -6.41
C GLN A 454 -14.57 15.35 -7.53
N GLY A 455 -13.94 14.40 -8.23
CA GLY A 455 -13.03 14.69 -9.35
C GLY A 455 -11.54 14.59 -9.01
N TRP A 456 -11.20 14.21 -7.76
CA TRP A 456 -9.82 14.02 -7.36
C TRP A 456 -9.25 12.70 -7.87
N ARG A 457 -7.96 12.72 -8.22
CA ARG A 457 -7.22 11.49 -8.51
C ARG A 457 -6.60 10.94 -7.23
N VAL A 458 -6.61 9.61 -7.12
CA VAL A 458 -5.91 8.86 -6.09
C VAL A 458 -4.78 8.07 -6.76
N GLU A 459 -3.54 8.28 -6.29
CA GLU A 459 -2.35 7.70 -6.90
C GLU A 459 -1.67 6.65 -6.03
N TYR A 460 -0.86 5.81 -6.67
CA TYR A 460 0.01 4.84 -6.04
C TYR A 460 1.46 5.23 -6.31
N ASN A 461 2.29 5.25 -5.27
CA ASN A 461 3.71 5.49 -5.40
C ASN A 461 4.50 4.23 -5.03
N ALA A 462 5.00 3.53 -6.05
CA ALA A 462 5.67 2.24 -5.88
C ALA A 462 7.03 2.31 -5.15
N ALA A 463 7.66 3.49 -5.08
CA ALA A 463 8.93 3.68 -4.38
C ALA A 463 8.77 4.06 -2.89
N SER A 464 7.53 4.29 -2.46
CA SER A 464 7.21 4.71 -1.10
C SER A 464 6.82 3.50 -0.25
N ASP A 465 7.80 2.79 0.29
CA ASP A 465 7.59 1.55 1.03
C ASP A 465 7.23 1.75 2.51
N ALA A 466 6.27 0.95 3.01
CA ALA A 466 5.91 0.81 4.41
C ALA A 466 5.56 -0.65 4.73
N TYR A 467 5.63 -1.03 6.01
CA TYR A 467 5.44 -2.38 6.52
C TYR A 467 4.28 -2.43 7.53
N THR A 468 3.52 -3.52 7.55
CA THR A 468 2.34 -3.71 8.43
C THR A 468 2.22 -5.19 8.79
N ASN A 469 1.74 -5.48 10.00
CA ASN A 469 1.60 -6.84 10.47
C ASN A 469 0.42 -7.53 9.79
N ALA A 470 0.68 -8.69 9.18
CA ALA A 470 -0.34 -9.51 8.58
C ALA A 470 -0.90 -10.53 9.59
N PRO A 471 -2.19 -10.89 9.50
CA PRO A 471 -2.77 -12.00 10.25
C PRO A 471 -1.95 -13.29 10.16
N GLU A 472 -1.42 -13.76 11.29
CA GLU A 472 -0.71 -15.05 11.36
C GLU A 472 -1.69 -16.22 11.48
N ASP A 473 -2.80 -16.01 12.18
CA ASP A 473 -3.83 -17.01 12.41
C ASP A 473 -4.86 -17.07 11.28
N PHE A 474 -5.23 -18.28 10.88
CA PHE A 474 -6.26 -18.52 9.87
C PHE A 474 -7.62 -17.87 10.24
N LYS A 475 -7.95 -17.85 11.53
CA LYS A 475 -9.17 -17.21 12.05
C LYS A 475 -9.14 -15.69 11.86
N GLU A 476 -8.01 -15.07 12.14
CA GLU A 476 -7.83 -13.63 11.99
C GLU A 476 -7.90 -13.22 10.52
N LEU A 477 -7.26 -13.99 9.63
CA LEU A 477 -7.36 -13.80 8.18
C LEU A 477 -8.82 -13.83 7.71
N TYR A 478 -9.61 -14.82 8.13
CA TYR A 478 -11.03 -14.93 7.74
C TYR A 478 -11.86 -13.75 8.26
N ASN A 479 -11.62 -13.32 9.51
CA ASN A 479 -12.31 -12.17 10.10
C ASN A 479 -11.96 -10.86 9.39
N GLN A 480 -10.70 -10.65 8.99
CA GLN A 480 -10.29 -9.50 8.19
C GLN A 480 -11.04 -9.46 6.86
N ARG A 481 -11.11 -10.61 6.17
CA ARG A 481 -11.70 -10.71 4.82
C ARG A 481 -13.21 -10.59 4.81
N ARG A 482 -13.88 -11.02 5.89
CA ARG A 482 -15.30 -10.74 6.13
C ARG A 482 -15.63 -9.25 6.04
N ARG A 483 -14.70 -8.37 6.43
CA ARG A 483 -14.87 -6.91 6.36
C ARG A 483 -14.54 -6.37 4.97
N TRP A 484 -13.40 -6.78 4.44
CA TRP A 484 -12.86 -6.24 3.20
C TRP A 484 -13.63 -6.65 1.95
N GLY A 485 -14.14 -7.88 1.87
CA GLY A 485 -14.87 -8.38 0.70
C GLY A 485 -16.15 -7.59 0.42
N PRO A 486 -17.11 -7.57 1.37
CA PRO A 486 -18.39 -6.88 1.19
C PRO A 486 -18.23 -5.36 1.01
N SER A 487 -17.32 -4.73 1.77
CA SER A 487 -17.08 -3.29 1.66
C SER A 487 -16.43 -2.88 0.33
N THR A 488 -15.54 -3.73 -0.22
CA THR A 488 -14.99 -3.55 -1.56
C THR A 488 -16.08 -3.64 -2.62
N MET A 489 -16.95 -4.65 -2.53
CA MET A 489 -18.08 -4.81 -3.44
C MET A 489 -19.02 -3.60 -3.38
N ALA A 490 -19.42 -3.17 -2.18
CA ALA A 490 -20.33 -2.04 -1.99
C ALA A 490 -19.79 -0.74 -2.59
N ASN A 491 -18.52 -0.40 -2.33
CA ASN A 491 -17.92 0.83 -2.82
C ASN A 491 -17.70 0.83 -4.34
N VAL A 492 -17.26 -0.30 -4.93
CA VAL A 492 -17.07 -0.38 -6.38
C VAL A 492 -18.42 -0.36 -7.11
N VAL A 493 -19.46 -1.03 -6.58
CA VAL A 493 -20.82 -0.94 -7.13
C VAL A 493 -21.34 0.50 -7.09
N ASP A 494 -21.09 1.25 -6.01
CA ASP A 494 -21.47 2.66 -5.92
C ASP A 494 -20.75 3.54 -6.97
N LEU A 495 -19.46 3.30 -7.22
CA LEU A 495 -18.72 3.96 -8.30
C LEU A 495 -19.32 3.60 -9.68
N LEU A 496 -19.57 2.32 -9.93
CA LEU A 496 -20.13 1.82 -11.20
C LEU A 496 -21.54 2.38 -11.46
N GLY A 497 -22.38 2.48 -10.43
CA GLY A 497 -23.71 3.09 -10.52
C GLY A 497 -23.67 4.58 -10.89
N SER A 498 -22.56 5.25 -10.60
CA SER A 498 -22.35 6.68 -10.86
C SER A 498 -21.44 6.96 -12.08
N THR A 499 -21.17 5.96 -12.93
CA THR A 499 -20.16 6.02 -14.01
C THR A 499 -20.25 7.26 -14.89
N SER A 500 -21.44 7.62 -15.37
CA SER A 500 -21.63 8.75 -16.29
C SER A 500 -21.32 10.11 -15.66
N MET A 501 -21.63 10.28 -14.38
CA MET A 501 -21.36 11.52 -13.64
C MET A 501 -19.87 11.61 -13.28
N ILE A 502 -19.30 10.52 -12.77
CA ILE A 502 -17.89 10.47 -12.38
C ILE A 502 -16.98 10.66 -13.60
N SER A 503 -17.27 10.02 -14.73
CA SER A 503 -16.42 10.14 -15.94
C SER A 503 -16.41 11.55 -16.54
N LYS A 504 -17.47 12.35 -16.29
CA LYS A 504 -17.53 13.75 -16.71
C LYS A 504 -16.70 14.64 -15.79
N ARG A 505 -16.76 14.38 -14.49
CA ARG A 505 -16.11 15.22 -13.46
C ARG A 505 -14.65 14.86 -13.23
N ASN A 506 -14.30 13.58 -13.32
CA ASN A 506 -12.98 13.04 -13.05
C ASN A 506 -12.32 12.52 -14.33
N PRO A 507 -11.33 13.21 -14.90
CA PRO A 507 -10.66 12.77 -16.13
C PRO A 507 -9.87 11.47 -15.95
N SER A 508 -9.55 11.08 -14.70
CA SER A 508 -8.85 9.84 -14.39
C SER A 508 -9.79 8.63 -14.32
N MET A 509 -11.11 8.83 -14.31
CA MET A 509 -12.11 7.77 -14.22
C MET A 509 -12.88 7.66 -15.54
N SER A 510 -12.16 7.37 -16.63
CA SER A 510 -12.73 7.31 -17.97
C SER A 510 -13.75 6.16 -18.13
N LYS A 511 -14.66 6.27 -19.10
CA LYS A 511 -15.64 5.18 -19.37
C LYS A 511 -14.98 3.82 -19.66
N PRO A 512 -13.89 3.72 -20.45
CA PRO A 512 -13.16 2.46 -20.62
C PRO A 512 -12.59 1.91 -19.31
N PHE A 513 -12.05 2.77 -18.45
CA PHE A 513 -11.57 2.35 -17.13
C PHE A 513 -12.72 1.84 -16.25
N MET A 514 -13.87 2.51 -16.26
CA MET A 514 -15.06 2.06 -15.55
C MET A 514 -15.60 0.73 -16.09
N PHE A 515 -15.49 0.47 -17.39
CA PHE A 515 -15.81 -0.83 -17.99
C PHE A 515 -14.85 -1.92 -17.52
N TYR A 516 -13.54 -1.64 -17.44
CA TYR A 516 -12.56 -2.55 -16.84
C TYR A 516 -12.94 -2.90 -15.39
N GLN A 517 -13.35 -1.91 -14.59
CA GLN A 517 -13.79 -2.15 -13.20
C GLN A 517 -15.10 -2.97 -13.12
N LEU A 518 -16.03 -2.75 -14.06
CA LEU A 518 -17.24 -3.57 -14.17
C LEU A 518 -16.88 -5.03 -14.47
N PHE A 519 -15.99 -5.26 -15.43
CA PHE A 519 -15.54 -6.60 -15.79
C PHE A 519 -14.82 -7.29 -14.63
N ALA A 520 -13.95 -6.57 -13.90
CA ALA A 520 -13.29 -7.09 -12.70
C ALA A 520 -14.30 -7.47 -11.61
N MET A 521 -15.35 -6.66 -11.40
CA MET A 521 -16.43 -6.95 -10.45
C MET A 521 -17.22 -8.20 -10.84
N ILE A 522 -17.61 -8.34 -12.11
CA ILE A 522 -18.32 -9.53 -12.61
C ILE A 522 -17.44 -10.77 -12.42
N SER A 523 -16.15 -10.68 -12.76
CA SER A 523 -15.20 -11.78 -12.59
C SER A 523 -15.07 -12.20 -11.13
N ALA A 524 -15.01 -11.26 -10.19
CA ALA A 524 -14.97 -11.54 -8.76
C ALA A 524 -16.26 -12.21 -8.25
N ILE A 525 -17.43 -11.81 -8.76
CA ILE A 525 -18.72 -12.43 -8.41
C ILE A 525 -18.80 -13.87 -8.93
N LEU A 526 -18.30 -14.14 -10.14
CA LEU A 526 -18.37 -15.47 -10.80
C LEU A 526 -17.21 -16.42 -10.43
N ALA A 527 -16.24 -15.95 -9.64
CA ALA A 527 -15.07 -16.75 -9.25
C ALA A 527 -15.43 -18.07 -8.54
N PRO A 528 -16.40 -18.12 -7.59
CA PRO A 528 -16.79 -19.38 -6.94
C PRO A 528 -17.26 -20.46 -7.92
N ALA A 529 -18.14 -20.10 -8.86
CA ALA A 529 -18.63 -21.03 -9.87
C ALA A 529 -17.51 -21.49 -10.83
N THR A 530 -16.61 -20.57 -11.19
CA THR A 530 -15.44 -20.89 -12.04
C THR A 530 -14.54 -21.93 -11.39
N ILE A 531 -14.34 -21.87 -10.08
CA ILE A 531 -13.54 -22.86 -9.34
C ILE A 531 -14.23 -24.22 -9.31
N CYS A 532 -15.56 -24.26 -9.17
CA CYS A 532 -16.31 -25.51 -9.29
C CYS A 532 -16.16 -26.13 -10.68
N LEU A 533 -16.18 -25.33 -11.75
CA LEU A 533 -15.95 -25.80 -13.14
C LEU A 533 -14.54 -26.33 -13.33
N LEU A 534 -13.53 -25.66 -12.77
CA LEU A 534 -12.14 -26.11 -12.80
C LEU A 534 -11.97 -27.48 -12.14
N VAL A 535 -12.55 -27.65 -10.95
CA VAL A 535 -12.55 -28.94 -10.22
C VAL A 535 -13.33 -30.00 -11.01
N ALA A 536 -14.50 -29.67 -11.56
CA ALA A 536 -15.32 -30.58 -12.34
C ALA A 536 -14.58 -31.10 -13.59
N GLY A 537 -13.91 -30.21 -14.34
CA GLY A 537 -13.10 -30.59 -15.49
C GLY A 537 -11.98 -31.57 -15.12
N SER A 538 -11.31 -31.33 -13.98
CA SER A 538 -10.30 -32.26 -13.47
C SER A 538 -10.87 -33.62 -13.09
N LEU A 539 -12.02 -33.66 -12.42
CA LEU A 539 -12.67 -34.92 -12.02
C LEU A 539 -13.15 -35.72 -13.23
N ALA A 540 -13.72 -35.05 -14.24
CA ALA A 540 -14.14 -35.67 -15.49
C ALA A 540 -12.95 -36.33 -16.21
N PHE A 541 -11.81 -35.63 -16.27
CA PHE A 541 -10.59 -36.14 -16.90
C PHE A 541 -10.01 -37.36 -16.18
N ILE A 542 -9.84 -37.28 -14.85
CA ILE A 542 -9.17 -38.34 -14.07
C ILE A 542 -10.05 -39.57 -13.91
N LEU A 543 -11.31 -39.38 -13.54
CA LEU A 543 -12.23 -40.48 -13.24
C LEU A 543 -12.92 -41.03 -14.49
N LYS A 544 -12.73 -40.39 -15.66
CA LYS A 544 -13.39 -40.73 -16.92
C LYS A 544 -14.92 -40.81 -16.79
N ILE A 545 -15.49 -39.92 -15.99
CA ILE A 545 -16.94 -39.81 -15.78
C ILE A 545 -17.53 -38.73 -16.68
N HIS A 546 -18.84 -38.81 -16.94
CA HIS A 546 -19.54 -37.78 -17.70
C HIS A 546 -19.43 -36.40 -17.02
N ALA A 547 -19.22 -35.34 -17.80
CA ALA A 547 -18.99 -33.98 -17.30
C ALA A 547 -20.09 -33.50 -16.33
N ALA A 548 -21.35 -33.86 -16.60
CA ALA A 548 -22.48 -33.59 -15.71
C ALA A 548 -22.31 -34.16 -14.31
N VAL A 549 -21.86 -35.42 -14.21
CA VAL A 549 -21.67 -36.09 -12.92
C VAL A 549 -20.49 -35.46 -12.19
N ALA A 550 -19.41 -35.15 -12.91
CA ALA A 550 -18.25 -34.45 -12.34
C ALA A 550 -18.62 -33.07 -11.78
N LEU A 551 -19.46 -32.31 -12.49
CA LEU A 551 -19.93 -30.99 -12.05
C LEU A 551 -20.78 -31.08 -10.78
N VAL A 552 -21.72 -32.03 -10.74
CA VAL A 552 -22.53 -32.27 -9.53
C VAL A 552 -21.63 -32.62 -8.35
N LEU A 553 -20.65 -33.50 -8.54
CA LEU A 553 -19.68 -33.87 -7.49
C LEU A 553 -18.85 -32.67 -7.01
N ALA A 554 -18.44 -31.77 -7.91
CA ALA A 554 -17.68 -30.57 -7.56
C ALA A 554 -18.49 -29.54 -6.77
N VAL A 555 -19.80 -29.44 -7.04
CA VAL A 555 -20.70 -28.44 -6.40
C VAL A 555 -21.22 -28.91 -5.03
N ILE A 556 -21.24 -30.21 -4.76
CA ILE A 556 -21.74 -30.77 -3.49
C ILE A 556 -21.00 -30.20 -2.26
N PRO A 557 -19.66 -30.26 -2.15
CA PRO A 557 -18.97 -29.79 -0.94
C PRO A 557 -19.14 -28.29 -0.66
N PRO A 558 -19.02 -27.38 -1.65
CA PRO A 558 -19.30 -25.95 -1.44
C PRO A 558 -20.74 -25.67 -1.08
N SER A 559 -21.70 -26.41 -1.64
CA SER A 559 -23.12 -26.26 -1.30
C SER A 559 -23.41 -26.68 0.14
N ILE A 560 -22.80 -27.78 0.60
CA ILE A 560 -22.87 -28.20 2.01
C ILE A 560 -22.27 -27.11 2.91
N TYR A 561 -21.08 -26.60 2.56
CA TYR A 561 -20.43 -25.54 3.32
C TYR A 561 -21.27 -24.26 3.39
N LEU A 562 -21.90 -23.85 2.28
CA LEU A 562 -22.82 -22.72 2.21
C LEU A 562 -24.01 -22.92 3.17
N ILE A 563 -24.64 -24.08 3.16
CA ILE A 563 -25.76 -24.41 4.06
C ILE A 563 -25.31 -24.36 5.53
N ILE A 564 -24.14 -24.91 5.84
CA ILE A 564 -23.56 -24.88 7.18
C ILE A 564 -23.31 -23.44 7.64
N CYS A 565 -22.80 -22.57 6.76
CA CYS A 565 -22.55 -21.16 7.08
C CYS A 565 -23.83 -20.40 7.47
N PHE A 566 -24.99 -20.77 6.93
CA PHE A 566 -26.26 -20.16 7.34
C PHE A 566 -26.82 -20.69 8.67
N LYS A 567 -26.35 -21.85 9.15
CA LYS A 567 -26.93 -22.55 10.30
C LYS A 567 -26.06 -22.48 11.56
N VAL A 568 -24.75 -22.40 11.41
CA VAL A 568 -23.78 -22.56 12.51
C VAL A 568 -23.12 -21.23 12.89
N LYS A 569 -22.53 -21.13 14.09
CA LYS A 569 -21.74 -19.96 14.53
C LYS A 569 -20.45 -19.79 13.73
N ALA A 570 -20.01 -18.54 13.57
CA ALA A 570 -18.84 -18.15 12.75
C ALA A 570 -17.55 -18.91 13.10
N ASP A 571 -17.26 -19.15 14.38
CA ASP A 571 -16.03 -19.86 14.77
C ASP A 571 -15.96 -21.29 14.23
N ILE A 572 -17.08 -22.02 14.28
CA ILE A 572 -17.16 -23.39 13.75
C ILE A 572 -17.10 -23.36 12.21
N GLN A 573 -17.69 -22.34 11.57
CA GLN A 573 -17.59 -22.17 10.12
C GLN A 573 -16.14 -22.01 9.66
N ILE A 574 -15.34 -21.23 10.40
CA ILE A 574 -13.91 -21.03 10.13
C ILE A 574 -13.15 -22.34 10.34
N THR A 575 -13.42 -23.10 11.41
CA THR A 575 -12.78 -24.40 11.64
C THR A 575 -13.08 -25.38 10.51
N ILE A 576 -14.33 -25.46 10.06
CA ILE A 576 -14.71 -26.29 8.90
C ILE A 576 -14.01 -25.79 7.64
N ALA A 577 -13.93 -24.48 7.43
CA ALA A 577 -13.21 -23.89 6.31
C ALA A 577 -11.73 -24.25 6.32
N ALA A 578 -11.08 -24.30 7.49
CA ALA A 578 -9.69 -24.68 7.64
C ALA A 578 -9.46 -26.14 7.20
N VAL A 579 -10.30 -27.07 7.69
CA VAL A 579 -10.24 -28.49 7.29
C VAL A 579 -10.50 -28.65 5.80
N MET A 580 -11.54 -27.99 5.28
CA MET A 580 -11.83 -28.01 3.84
C MET A 580 -10.70 -27.39 3.01
N SER A 581 -10.05 -26.33 3.48
CA SER A 581 -8.94 -25.68 2.77
C SER A 581 -7.76 -26.62 2.57
N ILE A 582 -7.47 -27.48 3.56
CA ILE A 582 -6.45 -28.54 3.42
C ILE A 582 -6.87 -29.53 2.34
N ILE A 583 -8.11 -30.00 2.36
CA ILE A 583 -8.65 -30.93 1.33
C ILE A 583 -8.58 -30.30 -0.07
N TYR A 584 -9.00 -29.03 -0.19
CA TYR A 584 -8.96 -28.30 -1.44
C TYR A 584 -7.54 -28.01 -1.93
N ALA A 585 -6.56 -27.85 -1.04
CA ALA A 585 -5.15 -27.73 -1.44
C ALA A 585 -4.64 -29.03 -2.09
N PHE A 586 -4.99 -30.20 -1.54
CA PHE A 586 -4.69 -31.48 -2.21
C PHE A 586 -5.45 -31.63 -3.52
N LEU A 587 -6.72 -31.22 -3.56
CA LEU A 587 -7.50 -31.21 -4.79
C LEU A 587 -6.86 -30.32 -5.86
N MET A 588 -6.28 -29.18 -5.49
CA MET A 588 -5.56 -28.31 -6.42
C MET A 588 -4.28 -28.93 -6.97
N LEU A 589 -3.56 -29.75 -6.18
CA LEU A 589 -2.44 -30.54 -6.70
C LEU A 589 -2.94 -31.53 -7.77
N VAL A 590 -4.07 -32.19 -7.51
CA VAL A 590 -4.70 -33.12 -8.45
C VAL A 590 -5.16 -32.39 -9.72
N VAL A 591 -5.79 -31.21 -9.60
CA VAL A 591 -6.17 -30.36 -10.73
C VAL A 591 -4.95 -29.97 -11.57
N THR A 592 -3.85 -29.58 -10.93
CA THR A 592 -2.61 -29.22 -11.62
C THR A 592 -2.05 -30.41 -12.41
N MET A 593 -2.02 -31.60 -11.79
CA MET A 593 -1.60 -32.83 -12.46
C MET A 593 -2.55 -33.26 -13.58
N SER A 594 -3.85 -32.99 -13.43
CA SER A 594 -4.88 -33.25 -14.46
C SER A 594 -4.64 -32.41 -15.70
N ILE A 595 -4.34 -31.11 -15.52
CA ILE A 595 -4.04 -30.21 -16.63
C ILE A 595 -2.75 -30.66 -17.33
N ILE A 596 -1.71 -31.03 -16.57
CA ILE A 596 -0.48 -31.60 -17.15
C ILE A 596 -0.77 -32.90 -17.91
N GLY A 597 -1.57 -33.80 -17.33
CA GLY A 597 -2.00 -35.04 -17.96
C GLY A 597 -2.78 -34.82 -19.25
N SER A 598 -3.60 -33.77 -19.32
CA SER A 598 -4.35 -33.40 -20.53
C SER A 598 -3.41 -32.99 -21.66
N MET A 599 -2.37 -32.18 -21.37
CA MET A 599 -1.35 -31.81 -22.36
C MET A 599 -0.65 -33.04 -22.93
N VAL A 600 -0.26 -33.98 -22.07
CA VAL A 600 0.46 -35.19 -22.47
C VAL A 600 -0.44 -36.12 -23.30
N LYS A 601 -1.70 -36.30 -22.88
CA LYS A 601 -2.67 -37.16 -23.57
C LYS A 601 -3.00 -36.63 -24.97
N ASP A 602 -3.25 -35.33 -25.06
CA ASP A 602 -3.65 -34.70 -26.31
C ASP A 602 -2.43 -34.35 -27.18
N LYS A 603 -1.20 -34.62 -26.71
CA LYS A 603 0.06 -34.30 -27.38
C LYS A 603 0.19 -32.84 -27.83
N THR A 604 -0.46 -31.92 -27.12
CA THR A 604 -0.49 -30.51 -27.46
C THR A 604 -0.49 -29.63 -26.21
N ILE A 605 0.19 -28.49 -26.30
CA ILE A 605 0.18 -27.44 -25.26
C ILE A 605 -0.95 -26.42 -25.46
N LEU A 606 -1.63 -26.46 -26.61
CA LEU A 606 -2.61 -25.45 -27.03
C LEU A 606 -4.01 -25.65 -26.45
N THR A 607 -4.18 -26.52 -25.43
CA THR A 607 -5.46 -26.59 -24.73
C THR A 607 -5.69 -25.28 -23.94
N PRO A 608 -6.91 -24.72 -23.92
CA PRO A 608 -7.18 -23.41 -23.30
C PRO A 608 -6.69 -23.30 -21.85
N SER A 609 -6.93 -24.32 -21.03
CA SER A 609 -6.52 -24.36 -19.63
C SER A 609 -4.99 -24.39 -19.47
N SER A 610 -4.30 -25.07 -20.37
CA SER A 610 -2.84 -25.16 -20.36
C SER A 610 -2.20 -23.85 -20.82
N MET A 611 -2.69 -23.29 -21.92
CA MET A 611 -2.29 -21.95 -22.37
C MET A 611 -2.49 -20.92 -21.27
N PHE A 612 -3.65 -20.96 -20.60
CA PHE A 612 -3.95 -20.04 -19.52
C PHE A 612 -2.94 -20.11 -18.38
N ILE A 613 -2.65 -21.31 -17.87
CA ILE A 613 -1.69 -21.49 -16.77
C ILE A 613 -0.28 -21.13 -17.21
N ILE A 614 0.14 -21.54 -18.41
CA ILE A 614 1.48 -21.24 -18.93
C ILE A 614 1.65 -19.73 -19.12
N VAL A 615 0.69 -19.03 -19.73
CA VAL A 615 0.72 -17.57 -19.91
C VAL A 615 0.71 -16.87 -18.56
N MET A 616 -0.14 -17.27 -17.62
CA MET A 616 -0.19 -16.68 -16.28
C MET A 616 1.13 -16.89 -15.53
N ALA A 617 1.71 -18.10 -15.57
CA ALA A 617 3.00 -18.40 -14.96
C ALA A 617 4.12 -17.58 -15.58
N MET A 618 4.17 -17.46 -16.92
CA MET A 618 5.13 -16.61 -17.62
C MET A 618 4.98 -15.14 -17.20
N ILE A 619 3.75 -14.60 -17.18
CA ILE A 619 3.50 -13.22 -16.75
C ILE A 619 3.98 -13.00 -15.31
N TYR A 620 3.68 -13.91 -14.38
CA TYR A 620 4.10 -13.75 -12.98
C TYR A 620 5.62 -13.86 -12.82
N VAL A 621 6.28 -14.78 -13.52
CA VAL A 621 7.73 -14.92 -13.49
C VAL A 621 8.41 -13.70 -14.10
N ILE A 622 7.98 -13.24 -15.28
CA ILE A 622 8.52 -12.03 -15.92
C ILE A 622 8.30 -10.81 -15.03
N THR A 623 7.10 -10.66 -14.46
CA THR A 623 6.78 -9.59 -13.53
C THR A 623 7.72 -9.63 -12.33
N ALA A 624 7.95 -10.79 -11.72
CA ALA A 624 8.87 -10.92 -10.60
C ALA A 624 10.33 -10.61 -10.98
N ILE A 625 10.79 -10.99 -12.18
CA ILE A 625 12.12 -10.63 -12.68
C ILE A 625 12.27 -9.10 -12.79
N MET A 626 11.21 -8.40 -13.17
CA MET A 626 11.19 -6.92 -13.20
C MET A 626 11.12 -6.28 -11.80
N HIS A 627 11.00 -7.08 -10.74
CA HIS A 627 10.97 -6.67 -9.34
C HIS A 627 12.04 -7.46 -8.54
N PRO A 628 13.34 -7.28 -8.85
CA PRO A 628 14.41 -8.17 -8.37
C PRO A 628 14.52 -8.25 -6.84
N GLN A 629 14.22 -7.17 -6.12
CA GLN A 629 14.21 -7.16 -4.64
C GLN A 629 13.15 -8.10 -4.03
N GLU A 630 12.12 -8.43 -4.80
CA GLU A 630 10.98 -9.23 -4.35
C GLU A 630 10.79 -10.50 -5.17
N PHE A 631 11.75 -10.82 -6.02
CA PHE A 631 11.80 -12.11 -6.70
C PHE A 631 11.58 -13.30 -5.75
N PRO A 632 12.13 -13.31 -4.51
CA PRO A 632 11.86 -14.40 -3.56
C PRO A 632 10.37 -14.60 -3.21
N LEU A 633 9.50 -13.59 -3.40
CA LEU A 633 8.06 -13.74 -3.12
C LEU A 633 7.39 -14.77 -4.04
N VAL A 634 7.97 -15.07 -5.20
CA VAL A 634 7.47 -16.12 -6.12
C VAL A 634 7.39 -17.49 -5.45
N PHE A 635 8.29 -17.79 -4.50
CA PHE A 635 8.24 -19.05 -3.75
C PHE A 635 6.95 -19.18 -2.93
N TYR A 636 6.44 -18.07 -2.40
CA TYR A 636 5.14 -18.05 -1.72
C TYR A 636 3.96 -18.19 -2.70
N GLY A 637 4.18 -17.92 -3.99
CA GLY A 637 3.21 -18.10 -5.07
C GLY A 637 2.74 -19.55 -5.23
N PHE A 638 3.58 -20.54 -4.91
CA PHE A 638 3.16 -21.94 -4.92
C PHE A 638 2.03 -22.20 -3.91
N LEU A 639 2.20 -21.73 -2.67
CA LEU A 639 1.17 -21.83 -1.64
C LEU A 639 -0.10 -21.07 -2.06
N TYR A 640 0.05 -19.87 -2.63
CA TYR A 640 -1.07 -19.09 -3.12
C TYR A 640 -1.91 -19.85 -4.16
N ILE A 641 -1.26 -20.51 -5.14
CA ILE A 641 -1.95 -21.31 -6.17
C ILE A 641 -2.71 -22.48 -5.54
N LEU A 642 -2.11 -23.18 -4.57
CA LEU A 642 -2.80 -24.27 -3.85
C LEU A 642 -4.02 -23.78 -3.07
N CYS A 643 -3.96 -22.55 -2.56
CA CYS A 643 -5.04 -21.95 -1.78
C CYS A 643 -6.11 -21.24 -2.64
N ILE A 644 -6.06 -21.29 -3.98
CA ILE A 644 -7.07 -20.62 -4.84
C ILE A 644 -8.51 -20.99 -4.45
N PRO A 645 -8.91 -22.27 -4.30
CA PRO A 645 -10.28 -22.60 -3.88
C PRO A 645 -10.59 -22.15 -2.46
N SER A 646 -9.61 -22.16 -1.56
CA SER A 646 -9.82 -21.63 -0.22
C SER A 646 -10.14 -20.13 -0.27
N ALA A 647 -9.34 -19.35 -1.00
CA ALA A 647 -9.44 -17.90 -1.07
C ALA A 647 -10.64 -17.38 -1.88
N TYR A 648 -10.95 -18.02 -3.01
CA TYR A 648 -11.95 -17.50 -3.95
C TYR A 648 -13.29 -18.23 -3.90
N LEU A 649 -13.37 -19.39 -3.24
CA LEU A 649 -14.62 -20.15 -3.05
C LEU A 649 -15.03 -20.21 -1.56
N LEU A 650 -14.24 -20.82 -0.68
CA LEU A 650 -14.63 -21.00 0.73
C LEU A 650 -14.68 -19.68 1.50
N LEU A 651 -13.62 -18.87 1.38
CA LEU A 651 -13.54 -17.56 2.03
C LEU A 651 -14.60 -16.59 1.50
N THR A 652 -14.87 -16.60 0.19
CA THR A 652 -15.96 -15.81 -0.41
C THR A 652 -17.32 -16.20 0.16
N ILE A 653 -17.61 -17.51 0.27
CA ILE A 653 -18.84 -18.01 0.91
C ILE A 653 -18.94 -17.48 2.35
N TYR A 654 -17.90 -17.69 3.15
CA TYR A 654 -17.87 -17.23 4.54
C TYR A 654 -18.09 -15.72 4.66
N SER A 655 -17.37 -14.95 3.85
CA SER A 655 -17.39 -13.48 3.86
C SER A 655 -18.79 -12.95 3.53
N MET A 656 -19.43 -13.49 2.49
CA MET A 656 -20.75 -13.03 2.05
C MET A 656 -21.87 -13.49 3.00
N VAL A 657 -21.77 -14.69 3.57
CA VAL A 657 -22.74 -15.19 4.57
C VAL A 657 -22.64 -14.46 5.91
N ASN A 658 -21.47 -13.92 6.27
CA ASN A 658 -21.28 -13.21 7.53
C ASN A 658 -21.22 -11.68 7.38
N MET A 659 -21.64 -11.10 6.24
CA MET A 659 -21.62 -9.64 6.05
C MET A 659 -22.54 -8.86 7.00
N ASN A 660 -23.52 -9.54 7.62
CA ASN A 660 -24.38 -8.94 8.64
C ASN A 660 -23.65 -8.77 9.99
N ASN A 661 -22.49 -9.40 10.17
CA ASN A 661 -21.66 -9.22 11.34
C ASN A 661 -20.69 -8.06 11.11
N VAL A 662 -21.07 -6.90 11.65
CA VAL A 662 -20.32 -5.64 11.54
C VAL A 662 -19.38 -5.39 12.73
N SER A 663 -19.01 -6.44 13.46
CA SER A 663 -17.94 -6.38 14.46
C SER A 663 -16.57 -6.22 13.78
N TRP A 664 -15.58 -5.73 14.52
CA TRP A 664 -14.22 -5.54 14.02
C TRP A 664 -13.37 -6.83 14.07
N GLY A 665 -13.71 -7.80 14.93
CA GLY A 665 -13.03 -9.10 15.02
C GLY A 665 -12.71 -9.52 16.46
N THR A 666 -11.74 -10.43 16.63
CA THR A 666 -11.33 -11.10 17.88
C THR A 666 -10.98 -10.17 19.05
N ARG A 667 -10.66 -8.89 18.80
CA ARG A 667 -10.37 -7.90 19.84
C ARG A 667 -11.63 -7.27 20.48
N GLU A 668 -12.84 -7.41 19.88
CA GLU A 668 -14.11 -6.77 20.36
C GLU A 668 -14.95 -7.66 21.29
N THR A 669 -14.58 -8.93 21.51
CA THR A 669 -15.39 -9.83 22.32
C THR A 669 -15.20 -9.56 23.80
N LYS A 670 -16.15 -8.84 24.42
CA LYS A 670 -16.30 -8.83 25.88
C LYS A 670 -16.44 -10.28 26.40
N PRO A 671 -15.73 -10.67 27.47
CA PRO A 671 -16.03 -11.90 28.18
C PRO A 671 -17.50 -11.89 28.62
N ALA A 672 -18.16 -13.04 28.56
CA ALA A 672 -19.51 -13.16 29.12
C ALA A 672 -19.47 -12.78 30.61
N ALA A 673 -20.43 -11.94 31.05
CA ALA A 673 -20.52 -11.49 32.42
C ALA A 673 -20.55 -12.70 33.38
N GLY A 674 -19.53 -12.81 34.25
CA GLY A 674 -19.41 -13.87 35.25
C GLY A 674 -18.37 -14.97 34.98
N ALA A 675 -17.58 -14.90 33.90
CA ALA A 675 -16.43 -15.78 33.74
C ALA A 675 -15.20 -15.19 34.47
N PRO A 676 -14.44 -15.99 35.27
CA PRO A 676 -13.22 -15.50 35.90
C PRO A 676 -12.23 -15.01 34.83
N THR A 677 -11.67 -13.82 35.07
CA THR A 677 -10.68 -13.16 34.22
C THR A 677 -9.48 -14.10 34.06
N ALA A 678 -9.33 -14.72 32.89
CA ALA A 678 -8.10 -15.41 32.55
C ALA A 678 -7.02 -14.35 32.35
N ALA A 679 -6.04 -14.31 33.25
CA ALA A 679 -4.84 -13.50 33.07
C ALA A 679 -4.22 -13.79 31.70
N ALA A 680 -3.81 -12.72 31.00
CA ALA A 680 -3.12 -12.78 29.73
C ALA A 680 -1.98 -13.80 29.83
N THR A 681 -2.18 -14.96 29.22
CA THR A 681 -1.18 -16.02 29.25
C THR A 681 -0.16 -15.68 28.17
N ASN A 682 1.05 -15.31 28.58
CA ASN A 682 2.20 -15.13 27.71
C ASN A 682 2.24 -16.27 26.68
N SER A 683 2.02 -15.94 25.41
CA SER A 683 2.08 -16.89 24.30
C SER A 683 3.51 -17.42 24.18
N GLN A 684 3.75 -18.61 24.72
CA GLN A 684 4.98 -19.34 24.46
C GLN A 684 5.15 -19.53 22.96
N THR A 685 6.28 -19.07 22.43
CA THR A 685 6.65 -19.19 21.02
C THR A 685 6.59 -20.66 20.57
N THR A 686 6.19 -20.88 19.31
CA THR A 686 6.08 -22.21 18.68
C THR A 686 7.38 -23.01 18.76
N ALA A 687 8.53 -22.33 18.88
CA ALA A 687 9.84 -22.93 19.14
C ALA A 687 9.95 -23.61 20.53
N GLN A 688 9.31 -23.06 21.57
CA GLN A 688 9.30 -23.63 22.93
C GLN A 688 8.44 -24.89 22.99
N LYS A 689 7.29 -24.91 22.30
CA LYS A 689 6.42 -26.09 22.17
C LYS A 689 7.09 -27.22 21.39
N ALA A 690 7.81 -26.91 20.31
CA ALA A 690 8.59 -27.90 19.56
C ALA A 690 9.72 -28.50 20.42
N LYS A 691 10.39 -27.68 21.24
CA LYS A 691 11.47 -28.14 22.13
C LYS A 691 10.96 -29.06 23.23
N ASN A 692 9.80 -28.75 23.83
CA ASN A 692 9.17 -29.61 24.83
C ASN A 692 8.62 -30.91 24.22
N PHE A 693 8.05 -30.86 23.01
CA PHE A 693 7.56 -32.04 22.30
C PHE A 693 8.71 -32.98 21.87
N PHE A 694 9.84 -32.43 21.41
CA PHE A 694 11.02 -33.21 21.06
C PHE A 694 11.80 -33.75 22.28
N GLN A 695 11.80 -33.04 23.42
CA GLN A 695 12.37 -33.56 24.66
C GLN A 695 11.53 -34.68 25.28
N GLN A 696 10.21 -34.66 25.09
CA GLN A 696 9.30 -35.68 25.62
C GLN A 696 9.28 -36.97 24.77
N TYR A 697 9.76 -36.92 23.52
CA TYR A 697 9.83 -38.09 22.63
C TYR A 697 11.18 -38.83 22.64
N PHE A 698 12.24 -38.24 23.20
CA PHE A 698 13.58 -38.85 23.26
C PHE A 698 14.05 -39.28 24.66
N SER A 699 13.19 -39.23 25.69
CA SER A 699 13.55 -39.72 27.03
C SER A 699 13.38 -41.23 27.24
N CYS A 700 13.10 -42.01 26.19
CA CYS A 700 12.90 -43.46 26.28
C CYS A 700 13.94 -44.27 25.49
N VAL A 701 15.24 -44.00 25.66
CA VAL A 701 16.32 -44.98 25.46
C VAL A 701 17.47 -44.67 26.43
N LYS A 702 17.82 -45.63 27.29
CA LYS A 702 18.94 -45.55 28.24
C LYS A 702 20.27 -45.93 27.58
N CYS A 703 21.32 -45.26 28.08
CA CYS A 703 22.68 -45.74 28.40
C CYS A 703 23.90 -45.37 27.50
N LYS A 704 24.81 -44.64 28.17
CA LYS A 704 26.28 -44.77 28.26
C LYS A 704 27.13 -44.62 26.98
N ARG A 705 27.91 -43.53 26.90
CA ARG A 705 29.37 -43.52 27.19
C ARG A 705 29.96 -42.11 27.15
N SER A 706 31.12 -42.00 27.80
CA SER A 706 31.89 -40.83 28.21
C SER A 706 32.68 -40.11 27.11
N SER A 707 32.98 -38.84 27.40
CA SER A 707 34.33 -38.22 27.37
C SER A 707 34.59 -37.12 26.33
N GLN A 708 35.08 -35.99 26.88
CA GLN A 708 35.92 -34.90 26.32
C GLN A 708 35.26 -33.93 25.32
N ARG A 709 34.94 -32.66 25.64
CA ARG A 709 35.63 -31.51 26.29
C ARG A 709 36.42 -30.63 25.31
N SER A 710 35.85 -29.46 24.98
CA SER A 710 36.44 -28.10 25.03
C SER A 710 35.39 -27.10 24.50
N GLN A 711 34.50 -26.51 25.30
CA GLN A 711 34.68 -25.37 26.22
C GLN A 711 35.42 -24.16 25.65
N GLY A 712 34.65 -23.09 25.43
CA GLY A 712 34.92 -21.75 25.96
C GLY A 712 34.25 -20.64 25.13
N GLN A 713 33.52 -19.66 25.68
CA GLN A 713 32.87 -19.44 26.98
C GLN A 713 32.03 -18.15 26.80
N GLN A 714 30.75 -18.16 27.18
CA GLN A 714 29.92 -16.95 27.32
C GLN A 714 29.42 -16.92 28.77
N LEU A 715 29.55 -15.76 29.42
CA LEU A 715 29.41 -15.56 30.86
C LEU A 715 27.94 -15.42 31.30
N THR A 716 27.67 -16.06 32.44
CA THR A 716 26.41 -16.26 33.15
C THR A 716 26.22 -15.23 34.27
N VAL A 717 24.97 -14.92 34.66
CA VAL A 717 24.62 -14.54 36.05
C VAL A 717 23.38 -15.34 36.49
N ASN A 718 23.45 -15.83 37.72
CA ASN A 718 22.66 -16.91 38.33
C ASN A 718 21.32 -16.48 38.95
N GLN A 719 20.42 -17.46 39.08
CA GLN A 719 19.18 -17.43 39.87
C GLN A 719 19.22 -18.66 40.80
N GLU A 720 18.98 -18.46 42.11
CA GLU A 720 18.84 -19.55 43.09
C GLU A 720 17.36 -19.80 43.43
N ASN A 721 16.99 -21.09 43.50
CA ASN A 721 15.71 -21.63 43.94
C ASN A 721 15.85 -22.28 45.32
N MET A 722 14.79 -22.27 46.14
CA MET A 722 14.53 -23.32 47.14
C MET A 722 13.07 -23.79 47.05
N ILE A 723 12.88 -25.08 47.33
CA ILE A 723 11.72 -25.95 47.00
C ILE A 723 10.92 -26.31 48.31
N PRO A 724 9.86 -27.17 48.32
CA PRO A 724 8.52 -26.80 48.80
C PRO A 724 7.98 -27.77 49.91
N GLU A 725 6.75 -27.56 50.41
CA GLU A 725 5.94 -28.69 50.91
C GLU A 725 4.42 -28.40 50.96
N SER A 726 3.66 -29.49 50.79
CA SER A 726 2.22 -29.60 50.48
C SER A 726 1.38 -30.11 51.66
N ALA A 727 0.11 -29.71 51.77
CA ALA A 727 -0.99 -30.55 52.31
C ALA A 727 -2.39 -29.97 52.05
N GLU A 728 -3.38 -30.86 51.99
CA GLU A 728 -4.75 -30.75 51.47
C GLU A 728 -5.80 -30.72 52.65
N PRO A 729 -7.15 -30.88 52.50
CA PRO A 729 -8.17 -29.84 52.79
C PRO A 729 -9.24 -30.13 53.89
N GLU A 730 -9.92 -29.05 54.37
CA GLU A 730 -11.32 -28.88 54.90
C GLU A 730 -11.93 -29.84 55.99
N PRO A 731 -13.14 -29.58 56.57
CA PRO A 731 -13.76 -28.37 57.16
C PRO A 731 -14.45 -28.66 58.53
N ARG A 732 -15.01 -27.66 59.26
CA ARG A 732 -16.25 -27.82 60.09
C ARG A 732 -16.79 -26.53 60.73
N ASN A 733 -18.11 -26.40 60.64
CA ASN A 733 -19.01 -25.35 61.14
C ASN A 733 -19.35 -25.48 62.65
N THR A 734 -19.72 -24.36 63.30
CA THR A 734 -20.85 -24.19 64.28
C THR A 734 -20.97 -22.69 64.67
N ILE A 735 -22.05 -21.96 64.37
CA ILE A 735 -23.32 -21.74 65.14
C ILE A 735 -23.07 -21.01 66.48
N VAL A 736 -23.71 -19.92 66.95
CA VAL A 736 -24.71 -18.88 66.57
C VAL A 736 -24.93 -17.99 67.83
N ASP A 737 -25.18 -16.68 67.65
CA ASP A 737 -25.86 -15.64 68.48
C ASP A 737 -25.47 -15.43 69.98
N ASP A 738 -25.68 -14.30 70.67
CA ASP A 738 -26.20 -12.94 70.49
C ASP A 738 -25.75 -12.16 71.76
N GLU A 739 -25.58 -10.83 71.73
CA GLU A 739 -26.10 -9.88 72.76
C GLU A 739 -25.51 -8.46 72.61
N ARG A 740 -26.41 -7.48 72.61
CA ARG A 740 -26.15 -6.03 72.62
C ARG A 740 -26.13 -5.49 74.05
N ILE A 741 -25.17 -4.62 74.38
CA ILE A 741 -25.32 -3.55 75.39
C ILE A 741 -24.60 -2.27 74.88
N THR A 742 -25.24 -1.13 75.14
CA THR A 742 -25.01 0.25 74.65
C THR A 742 -24.08 1.10 75.55
N GLU A 743 -23.46 2.12 74.94
CA GLU A 743 -22.96 3.44 75.48
C GLU A 743 -21.73 3.40 76.43
N GLU A 744 -20.70 4.27 76.40
CA GLU A 744 -20.53 5.69 76.04
C GLU A 744 -19.09 6.01 75.52
N GLU A 745 -18.96 7.19 74.91
CA GLU A 745 -17.77 7.82 74.34
C GLU A 745 -16.61 8.08 75.33
N GLN A 746 -15.36 7.93 74.87
CA GLN A 746 -14.28 8.93 75.05
C GLN A 746 -13.08 8.61 74.16
N GLY A 747 -12.64 9.64 73.42
CA GLY A 747 -11.80 9.51 72.24
C GLY A 747 -10.33 9.14 72.44
N LEU A 748 -9.78 8.51 71.40
CA LEU A 748 -8.36 8.49 71.05
C LEU A 748 -8.28 8.37 69.53
N VAL A 749 -7.84 9.46 68.90
CA VAL A 749 -7.61 9.58 67.45
C VAL A 749 -6.54 8.59 67.00
N PRO A 750 -6.82 7.66 66.06
CA PRO A 750 -5.79 6.97 65.30
C PRO A 750 -5.50 7.76 64.01
N PRO A 751 -4.30 7.63 63.44
CA PRO A 751 -3.77 8.58 62.46
C PRO A 751 -4.55 8.52 61.15
N VAL A 752 -4.89 9.71 60.65
CA VAL A 752 -5.24 9.95 59.26
C VAL A 752 -4.01 9.60 58.43
N PHE A 753 -4.01 8.41 57.85
CA PHE A 753 -3.25 8.14 56.64
C PHE A 753 -4.17 8.55 55.49
N ASP A 754 -3.90 9.72 54.91
CA ASP A 754 -4.52 10.20 53.68
C ASP A 754 -4.20 9.19 52.57
N ALA A 755 -5.18 8.37 52.18
CA ALA A 755 -5.11 7.64 50.92
C ALA A 755 -5.37 8.66 49.80
N SER A 756 -4.29 9.15 49.19
CA SER A 756 -4.36 10.04 48.03
C SER A 756 -5.24 9.41 46.95
N THR A 757 -6.33 10.10 46.62
CA THR A 757 -7.29 9.74 45.60
C THR A 757 -6.59 9.70 44.23
N GLN A 758 -6.38 8.50 43.65
CA GLN A 758 -5.63 8.34 42.39
C GLN A 758 -6.51 8.63 41.16
N CYS A 759 -6.36 9.83 40.58
CA CYS A 759 -6.96 10.20 39.30
C CYS A 759 -6.09 9.72 38.12
N TRP A 760 -6.64 9.46 36.91
CA TRP A 760 -5.85 9.04 35.73
C TRP A 760 -4.68 9.98 35.37
N VAL A 761 -4.81 11.28 35.69
CA VAL A 761 -3.72 12.25 35.53
C VAL A 761 -2.57 11.93 36.49
N THR A 762 -2.89 11.59 37.74
CA THR A 762 -1.93 11.14 38.75
C THR A 762 -1.27 9.83 38.34
N GLU A 763 -2.02 8.87 37.80
CA GLU A 763 -1.45 7.63 37.25
C GLU A 763 -0.43 7.90 36.14
N LEU A 764 -0.75 8.80 35.22
CA LEU A 764 0.18 9.20 34.16
C LEU A 764 1.43 9.86 34.73
N GLN A 765 1.28 10.75 35.72
CA GLN A 765 2.40 11.42 36.38
C GLN A 765 3.31 10.42 37.11
N GLU A 766 2.75 9.39 37.74
CA GLU A 766 3.52 8.32 38.40
C GLU A 766 4.30 7.48 37.38
N LEU A 767 3.65 7.06 36.28
CA LEU A 767 4.28 6.27 35.20
C LEU A 767 5.41 7.02 34.48
N SER A 768 5.34 8.35 34.47
CA SER A 768 6.25 9.24 33.75
C SER A 768 7.26 9.94 34.66
N SER A 769 7.64 9.34 35.79
CA SER A 769 8.58 9.94 36.77
C SER A 769 9.90 10.51 36.20
N GLU A 770 10.38 10.01 35.04
CA GLU A 770 11.57 10.51 34.33
C GLU A 770 11.25 11.55 33.22
N MET A 771 9.98 11.70 32.85
CA MET A 771 9.41 12.63 31.88
C MET A 771 8.29 13.42 32.56
N PRO A 772 8.62 14.42 33.41
CA PRO A 772 7.63 15.10 34.26
C PRO A 772 6.45 15.66 33.45
N LEU A 773 5.23 15.33 33.86
CA LEU A 773 3.98 15.80 33.23
C LEU A 773 3.36 16.94 34.03
N GLN A 774 3.26 18.12 33.42
CA GLN A 774 2.53 19.26 33.95
C GLN A 774 1.08 19.24 33.47
N GLU A 775 0.14 19.40 34.40
CA GLU A 775 -1.27 19.58 34.05
C GLU A 775 -1.47 20.98 33.45
N ASP A 776 -2.06 21.02 32.25
CA ASP A 776 -2.38 22.24 31.51
C ASP A 776 -3.87 22.25 31.18
N SER A 777 -4.43 23.43 30.93
CA SER A 777 -5.86 23.62 30.65
C SER A 777 -6.11 23.84 29.17
N LEU A 778 -7.23 23.35 28.68
CA LEU A 778 -7.66 23.62 27.30
C LEU A 778 -8.08 25.10 27.16
N ASP A 779 -7.76 25.71 26.02
CA ASP A 779 -8.28 27.03 25.66
C ASP A 779 -9.81 27.02 25.59
N GLN A 780 -10.47 28.12 26.00
CA GLN A 780 -11.93 28.19 26.07
C GLN A 780 -12.60 28.05 24.70
N GLU A 781 -12.02 28.63 23.64
CA GLU A 781 -12.58 28.52 22.30
C GLU A 781 -12.42 27.09 21.77
N GLU A 782 -11.28 26.45 22.04
CA GLU A 782 -11.06 25.04 21.71
C GLU A 782 -12.04 24.13 22.48
N HIS A 783 -12.34 24.47 23.74
CA HIS A 783 -13.28 23.69 24.56
C HIS A 783 -14.67 23.70 23.92
N HIS A 784 -15.16 24.88 23.56
CA HIS A 784 -16.44 25.06 22.87
C HIS A 784 -16.48 24.32 21.53
N PHE A 785 -15.40 24.39 20.75
CA PHE A 785 -15.29 23.62 19.50
C PHE A 785 -15.49 22.11 19.72
N TRP A 786 -14.86 21.54 20.76
CA TRP A 786 -15.01 20.12 21.06
C TRP A 786 -16.43 19.77 21.49
N GLU A 787 -17.07 20.60 22.30
CA GLU A 787 -18.47 20.41 22.70
C GLU A 787 -19.42 20.39 21.49
N GLU A 788 -19.30 21.38 20.59
CA GLU A 788 -20.11 21.43 19.37
C GLU A 788 -19.86 20.24 18.44
N LEU A 789 -18.59 19.87 18.24
CA LEU A 789 -18.20 18.75 17.39
C LEU A 789 -18.76 17.43 17.94
N GLN A 790 -18.69 17.26 19.26
CA GLN A 790 -19.27 16.12 19.94
C GLN A 790 -20.78 16.07 19.75
N GLU A 791 -21.49 17.15 20.08
CA GLU A 791 -22.95 17.18 19.99
C GLU A 791 -23.44 16.86 18.57
N LYS A 792 -22.79 17.44 17.56
CA LYS A 792 -23.20 17.30 16.16
C LYS A 792 -22.88 15.90 15.60
N TYR A 793 -21.64 15.44 15.76
CA TYR A 793 -21.14 14.25 15.06
C TYR A 793 -20.71 13.11 15.98
N LEU A 794 -20.03 13.40 17.09
CA LEU A 794 -19.24 12.39 17.81
C LEU A 794 -19.90 11.86 19.09
N LYS A 795 -21.08 12.36 19.48
CA LYS A 795 -21.82 11.87 20.66
C LYS A 795 -22.16 10.38 20.51
N PRO A 796 -21.86 9.53 21.51
CA PRO A 796 -22.22 8.12 21.49
C PRO A 796 -23.70 7.95 21.15
N LEU A 797 -24.00 6.95 20.32
CA LEU A 797 -25.39 6.62 20.04
C LEU A 797 -26.00 6.05 21.33
N PRO A 798 -27.20 6.50 21.75
CA PRO A 798 -27.87 5.91 22.90
C PRO A 798 -28.05 4.41 22.67
N ASP A 799 -27.85 3.62 23.73
CA ASP A 799 -28.00 2.16 23.72
C ASP A 799 -29.49 1.76 23.61
N ASP A 800 -30.07 2.00 22.44
CA ASP A 800 -31.43 1.61 22.14
C ASP A 800 -31.45 0.17 21.62
N LYS A 801 -31.82 -0.74 22.54
CA LYS A 801 -31.99 -2.17 22.24
C LYS A 801 -32.99 -2.42 21.10
N GLN A 802 -34.00 -1.56 20.90
CA GLN A 802 -34.94 -1.71 19.78
C GLN A 802 -34.27 -1.36 18.45
N ARG A 803 -33.55 -0.22 18.41
CA ARG A 803 -32.78 0.17 17.22
C ARG A 803 -31.71 -0.85 16.87
N GLN A 804 -30.96 -1.37 17.84
CA GLN A 804 -29.96 -2.40 17.59
C GLN A 804 -30.58 -3.68 17.01
N LYS A 805 -31.73 -4.12 17.55
CA LYS A 805 -32.47 -5.25 16.99
C LYS A 805 -32.96 -4.97 15.56
N LYS A 806 -33.45 -3.76 15.29
CA LYS A 806 -33.85 -3.33 13.95
C LYS A 806 -32.67 -3.37 12.97
N VAL A 807 -31.55 -2.73 13.32
CA VAL A 807 -30.33 -2.73 12.49
C VAL A 807 -29.82 -4.16 12.26
N ALA A 808 -29.82 -5.02 13.28
CA ALA A 808 -29.44 -6.42 13.13
C ALA A 808 -30.39 -7.20 12.21
N SER A 809 -31.69 -6.91 12.26
CA SER A 809 -32.69 -7.47 11.35
C SER A 809 -32.48 -6.99 9.91
N ASP A 810 -32.31 -5.69 9.71
CA ASP A 810 -32.10 -5.06 8.41
C ASP A 810 -30.78 -5.56 7.77
N LEU A 811 -29.71 -5.71 8.55
CA LEU A 811 -28.45 -6.32 8.11
C LEU A 811 -28.63 -7.78 7.69
N ARG A 812 -29.45 -8.55 8.42
CA ARG A 812 -29.76 -9.93 8.08
C ARG A 812 -30.59 -10.03 6.80
N GLU A 813 -31.54 -9.13 6.61
CA GLU A 813 -32.35 -9.04 5.39
C GLU A 813 -31.48 -8.65 4.19
N LEU A 814 -30.65 -7.62 4.33
CA LEU A 814 -29.70 -7.19 3.31
C LEU A 814 -28.77 -8.32 2.91
N ARG A 815 -28.19 -9.01 3.90
CA ARG A 815 -27.38 -10.21 3.66
C ARG A 815 -28.16 -11.26 2.85
N ASN A 816 -29.40 -11.56 3.23
CA ASN A 816 -30.18 -12.58 2.51
C ASN A 816 -30.43 -12.17 1.06
N LYS A 817 -30.77 -10.89 0.81
CA LYS A 817 -30.96 -10.33 -0.55
C LYS A 817 -29.69 -10.42 -1.39
N ILE A 818 -28.56 -9.95 -0.83
CA ILE A 818 -27.26 -9.96 -1.54
C ILE A 818 -26.79 -11.39 -1.77
N ASN A 819 -26.86 -12.28 -0.77
CA ASN A 819 -26.46 -13.67 -0.95
C ASN A 819 -27.33 -14.40 -1.97
N PHE A 820 -28.64 -14.14 -1.99
CA PHE A 820 -29.51 -14.68 -3.01
C PHE A 820 -29.05 -14.24 -4.41
N ALA A 821 -28.83 -12.94 -4.63
CA ALA A 821 -28.34 -12.41 -5.89
C ALA A 821 -26.94 -12.95 -6.26
N PHE A 822 -26.02 -13.03 -5.30
CA PHE A 822 -24.66 -13.48 -5.52
C PHE A 822 -24.60 -14.97 -5.92
N PHE A 823 -25.28 -15.84 -5.16
CA PHE A 823 -25.26 -17.28 -5.41
C PHE A 823 -26.17 -17.69 -6.57
N ILE A 824 -27.27 -16.96 -6.85
CA ILE A 824 -28.08 -17.22 -8.04
C ILE A 824 -27.30 -16.89 -9.32
N LEU A 825 -26.51 -15.80 -9.34
CA LEU A 825 -25.65 -15.48 -10.49
C LEU A 825 -24.60 -16.58 -10.71
N ASN A 826 -24.00 -17.10 -9.64
CA ASN A 826 -23.09 -18.24 -9.73
C ASN A 826 -23.79 -19.51 -10.22
N ALA A 827 -25.00 -19.80 -9.73
CA ALA A 827 -25.77 -20.96 -10.19
C ALA A 827 -26.19 -20.83 -11.65
N LEU A 828 -26.64 -19.65 -12.09
CA LEU A 828 -26.97 -19.36 -13.48
C LEU A 828 -25.74 -19.49 -14.38
N TRP A 829 -24.57 -19.04 -13.92
CA TRP A 829 -23.31 -19.25 -14.64
C TRP A 829 -22.99 -20.73 -14.81
N LEU A 830 -23.07 -21.53 -13.73
CA LEU A 830 -22.89 -22.98 -13.81
C LEU A 830 -23.87 -23.62 -14.80
N VAL A 831 -25.16 -23.29 -14.73
CA VAL A 831 -26.19 -23.83 -15.63
C VAL A 831 -25.93 -23.42 -17.08
N ALA A 832 -25.56 -22.17 -17.34
CA ALA A 832 -25.27 -21.67 -18.67
C ALA A 832 -24.05 -22.38 -19.28
N THR A 833 -22.95 -22.48 -18.53
CA THR A 833 -21.74 -23.21 -18.97
C THR A 833 -22.04 -24.68 -19.21
N PHE A 834 -22.79 -25.32 -18.32
CA PHE A 834 -23.12 -26.74 -18.42
C PHE A 834 -24.07 -27.04 -19.58
N THR A 835 -25.06 -26.17 -19.80
CA THR A 835 -26.02 -26.34 -20.91
C THR A 835 -25.28 -26.30 -22.25
N LEU A 836 -24.33 -25.38 -22.41
CA LEU A 836 -23.54 -25.30 -23.63
C LEU A 836 -22.52 -26.44 -23.79
N GLN A 837 -22.01 -27.01 -22.69
CA GLN A 837 -21.25 -28.27 -22.73
C GLN A 837 -22.07 -29.45 -23.28
N ILE A 838 -23.35 -29.56 -22.91
CA ILE A 838 -24.22 -30.62 -23.47
C ILE A 838 -24.37 -30.47 -25.00
N PHE A 839 -24.33 -29.24 -25.51
CA PHE A 839 -24.42 -28.94 -26.94
C PHE A 839 -23.06 -28.81 -27.64
N GLU A 840 -21.99 -29.41 -27.08
CA GLU A 840 -20.62 -29.43 -27.62
C GLU A 840 -20.54 -29.84 -29.11
N ALA A 841 -21.44 -30.71 -29.56
CA ALA A 841 -21.52 -31.15 -30.97
C ALA A 841 -21.96 -30.03 -31.94
N THR A 842 -22.64 -28.99 -31.46
CA THR A 842 -23.21 -27.92 -32.29
C THR A 842 -22.43 -26.62 -32.18
N PHE A 843 -21.80 -26.35 -31.02
CA PHE A 843 -21.10 -25.09 -30.72
C PHE A 843 -19.67 -25.33 -30.20
N SER A 844 -18.82 -26.00 -30.98
CA SER A 844 -17.39 -26.15 -30.67
C SER A 844 -16.51 -25.29 -31.59
N ILE A 845 -15.54 -24.59 -31.00
CA ILE A 845 -14.48 -23.93 -31.76
C ILE A 845 -13.44 -24.98 -32.10
N ARG A 846 -13.17 -25.19 -33.39
CA ARG A 846 -12.12 -26.11 -33.86
C ARG A 846 -10.85 -25.31 -34.11
N ILE A 847 -9.77 -25.68 -33.43
CA ILE A 847 -8.44 -25.12 -33.64
C ILE A 847 -7.54 -26.23 -34.17
N PRO A 848 -6.76 -26.01 -35.24
CA PRO A 848 -5.83 -27.01 -35.75
C PRO A 848 -4.84 -27.40 -34.65
N LYS A 849 -4.69 -28.71 -34.46
CA LYS A 849 -3.83 -29.29 -33.44
C LYS A 849 -2.39 -29.22 -33.89
N VAL A 850 -1.56 -28.73 -32.98
CA VAL A 850 -0.13 -28.63 -33.13
C VAL A 850 0.53 -29.51 -32.08
N ASP A 851 1.52 -30.32 -32.49
CA ASP A 851 2.25 -31.19 -31.58
C ASP A 851 3.22 -30.40 -30.66
N PHE A 852 3.96 -31.10 -29.80
CA PHE A 852 4.97 -30.47 -28.95
C PHE A 852 6.15 -29.85 -29.73
N ASN A 853 6.37 -30.25 -30.98
CA ASN A 853 7.43 -29.73 -31.86
C ASN A 853 6.95 -28.56 -32.73
N LEU A 854 5.72 -28.07 -32.51
CA LEU A 854 5.09 -27.02 -33.29
C LEU A 854 4.73 -27.42 -34.73
N GLU A 855 4.60 -28.72 -35.01
CA GLU A 855 4.17 -29.25 -36.30
C GLU A 855 2.65 -29.50 -36.33
N GLU A 856 1.99 -29.16 -37.44
CA GLU A 856 0.55 -29.39 -37.63
C GLU A 856 0.27 -30.90 -37.79
N THR A 857 -0.57 -31.45 -36.91
CA THR A 857 -0.87 -32.90 -36.92
C THR A 857 -2.03 -33.26 -37.86
N GLY A 858 -2.69 -32.27 -38.47
CA GLY A 858 -3.87 -32.47 -39.33
C GLY A 858 -5.15 -32.88 -38.58
N GLU A 859 -5.16 -32.80 -37.25
CA GLU A 859 -6.32 -33.05 -36.39
C GLU A 859 -6.81 -31.71 -35.79
N ASP A 860 -8.08 -31.62 -35.38
CA ASP A 860 -8.61 -30.42 -34.72
C ASP A 860 -8.80 -30.66 -33.21
N VAL A 861 -8.45 -29.67 -32.39
CA VAL A 861 -8.84 -29.59 -30.98
C VAL A 861 -10.19 -28.88 -30.89
N GLN A 862 -11.18 -29.52 -30.25
CA GLN A 862 -12.47 -28.92 -29.96
C GLN A 862 -12.43 -28.18 -28.63
N ILE A 863 -12.88 -26.92 -28.64
CA ILE A 863 -12.88 -26.04 -27.48
C ILE A 863 -14.32 -25.55 -27.20
N ASP A 864 -14.72 -25.64 -25.93
CA ASP A 864 -15.94 -25.04 -25.40
C ASP A 864 -15.85 -23.50 -25.47
N PRO A 865 -16.74 -22.84 -26.24
CA PRO A 865 -16.72 -21.39 -26.42
C PRO A 865 -16.87 -20.58 -25.14
N ILE A 866 -17.70 -21.00 -24.16
CA ILE A 866 -17.86 -20.20 -22.93
C ILE A 866 -16.63 -20.33 -22.05
N ALA A 867 -16.20 -21.57 -21.81
CA ALA A 867 -15.01 -21.82 -21.00
C ALA A 867 -13.82 -21.04 -21.58
N PHE A 868 -13.69 -21.04 -22.91
CA PHE A 868 -12.71 -20.25 -23.63
C PHE A 868 -12.91 -18.75 -23.48
N MET A 869 -14.12 -18.20 -23.67
CA MET A 869 -14.39 -16.76 -23.51
C MET A 869 -14.08 -16.26 -22.10
N PHE A 870 -14.37 -17.06 -21.07
CA PHE A 870 -14.07 -16.68 -19.69
C PHE A 870 -12.57 -16.72 -19.41
N ILE A 871 -11.88 -17.79 -19.81
CA ILE A 871 -10.41 -17.90 -19.73
C ILE A 871 -9.76 -16.73 -20.47
N LEU A 872 -10.25 -16.43 -21.69
CA LEU A 872 -9.79 -15.33 -22.51
C LEU A 872 -10.03 -13.98 -21.83
N GLY A 873 -11.19 -13.78 -21.19
CA GLY A 873 -11.51 -12.57 -20.46
C GLY A 873 -10.57 -12.34 -19.26
N PHE A 874 -10.34 -13.37 -18.44
CA PHE A 874 -9.40 -13.26 -17.32
C PHE A 874 -7.96 -13.08 -17.83
N ALA A 875 -7.53 -13.85 -18.84
CA ALA A 875 -6.22 -13.69 -19.46
C ALA A 875 -6.04 -12.28 -20.02
N THR A 876 -7.06 -11.72 -20.68
CA THR A 876 -7.05 -10.35 -21.20
C THR A 876 -6.89 -9.34 -20.06
N SER A 877 -7.59 -9.53 -18.94
CA SER A 877 -7.44 -8.67 -17.76
C SER A 877 -6.01 -8.70 -17.21
N VAL A 878 -5.42 -9.89 -17.04
CA VAL A 878 -4.03 -10.04 -16.57
C VAL A 878 -3.03 -9.44 -17.57
N VAL A 879 -3.26 -9.60 -18.88
CA VAL A 879 -2.44 -9.02 -19.93
C VAL A 879 -2.53 -7.48 -19.92
N ILE A 880 -3.73 -6.91 -19.79
CA ILE A 880 -3.92 -5.46 -19.61
C ILE A 880 -3.13 -4.98 -18.39
N GLN A 881 -3.24 -5.70 -17.26
CA GLN A 881 -2.50 -5.34 -16.05
C GLN A 881 -0.99 -5.43 -16.24
N PHE A 882 -0.51 -6.45 -16.95
CA PHE A 882 0.90 -6.61 -17.28
C PHE A 882 1.43 -5.46 -18.14
N PHE A 883 0.69 -5.03 -19.17
CA PHE A 883 1.06 -3.85 -19.96
C PHE A 883 1.03 -2.56 -19.14
N GLY A 884 0.06 -2.42 -18.23
CA GLY A 884 0.03 -1.33 -17.26
C GLY A 884 1.29 -1.31 -16.39
N MET A 885 1.72 -2.48 -15.89
CA MET A 885 2.95 -2.65 -15.12
C MET A 885 4.20 -2.30 -15.94
N LEU A 886 4.32 -2.80 -17.18
CA LEU A 886 5.43 -2.48 -18.07
C LEU A 886 5.54 -0.97 -18.31
N TYR A 887 4.42 -0.33 -18.64
CA TYR A 887 4.36 1.11 -18.86
C TYR A 887 4.80 1.88 -17.62
N HIS A 888 4.30 1.50 -16.44
CA HIS A 888 4.69 2.12 -15.18
C HIS A 888 6.18 1.97 -14.88
N ARG A 889 6.75 0.78 -15.11
CA ARG A 889 8.18 0.50 -14.89
C ARG A 889 9.07 1.28 -15.85
N ILE A 890 8.71 1.34 -17.13
CA ILE A 890 9.42 2.17 -18.12
C ILE A 890 9.36 3.64 -17.71
N TYR A 891 8.20 4.15 -17.31
CA TYR A 891 8.07 5.54 -16.86
C TYR A 891 8.90 5.84 -15.60
N THR A 892 8.90 4.90 -14.65
CA THR A 892 9.73 5.01 -13.43
C THR A 892 11.22 5.02 -13.78
N LEU A 893 11.65 4.18 -14.72
CA LEU A 893 13.03 4.15 -15.21
C LEU A 893 13.39 5.46 -15.92
N ILE A 894 12.54 5.97 -16.80
CA ILE A 894 12.73 7.25 -17.49
C ILE A 894 12.88 8.37 -16.44
N HIS A 895 12.01 8.39 -15.43
CA HIS A 895 12.06 9.38 -14.36
C HIS A 895 13.36 9.25 -13.53
N TYR A 896 13.78 8.03 -13.22
CA TYR A 896 15.02 7.76 -12.48
C TYR A 896 16.27 8.17 -13.27
N VAL A 897 16.35 7.81 -14.56
CA VAL A 897 17.44 8.21 -15.47
C VAL A 897 17.48 9.73 -15.63
N ALA A 898 16.32 10.38 -15.73
CA ALA A 898 16.24 11.84 -15.78
C ALA A 898 16.69 12.51 -14.46
N PHE A 899 16.59 11.83 -13.32
CA PHE A 899 16.96 12.35 -12.00
C PHE A 899 18.44 12.12 -11.64
N LEU A 900 19.06 11.03 -12.11
CA LEU A 900 20.43 10.60 -11.78
C LEU A 900 21.50 11.67 -12.04
N ASP A 901 21.33 12.53 -13.04
CA ASP A 901 22.28 13.61 -13.38
C ASP A 901 21.93 14.97 -12.73
N THR A 902 20.86 15.05 -11.94
CA THR A 902 20.48 16.26 -11.18
C THR A 902 20.92 16.24 -9.73
N VAL A 903 21.36 15.07 -9.23
CA VAL A 903 21.95 14.96 -7.91
C VAL A 903 23.40 15.45 -8.00
N PRO A 904 23.79 16.54 -7.29
CA PRO A 904 25.20 16.89 -7.19
C PRO A 904 25.92 15.67 -6.61
N ARG A 905 26.88 15.12 -7.36
CA ARG A 905 27.77 14.07 -6.85
C ARG A 905 28.26 14.51 -5.47
N GLU A 906 28.02 13.70 -4.45
CA GLU A 906 28.68 13.87 -3.16
C GLU A 906 30.16 14.09 -3.44
N ARG A 907 30.67 15.29 -3.15
CA ARG A 907 32.10 15.42 -2.92
C ARG A 907 32.38 14.47 -1.76
N LYS A 908 32.99 13.33 -2.06
CA LYS A 908 33.67 12.53 -1.04
C LYS A 908 34.48 13.54 -0.24
N TYR A 909 34.10 13.76 1.02
CA TYR A 909 34.98 14.45 1.94
C TYR A 909 36.27 13.66 1.95
N ASP A 910 37.35 14.29 1.50
CA ASP A 910 38.68 13.70 1.51
C ASP A 910 38.98 13.24 2.95
N ALA A 911 39.03 11.92 3.13
CA ALA A 911 39.42 11.26 4.37
C ALA A 911 40.93 11.47 4.69
N ASP A 912 41.63 12.29 3.92
CA ASP A 912 43.06 12.55 4.04
C ASP A 912 43.42 13.81 4.84
N ALA A 913 42.43 14.60 5.30
CA ALA A 913 42.68 15.74 6.19
C ALA A 913 42.94 15.36 7.66
N TYR A 914 42.89 14.07 8.03
CA TYR A 914 43.11 13.60 9.42
C TYR A 914 44.41 12.81 9.63
N LYS A 915 45.44 13.04 8.81
CA LYS A 915 46.78 12.46 9.02
C LYS A 915 47.95 13.39 8.66
N ILE A 916 47.99 14.62 9.17
CA ILE A 916 49.28 15.31 9.35
C ILE A 916 49.28 16.05 10.70
N GLY A 917 49.61 15.30 11.75
CA GLY A 917 50.16 15.90 12.96
C GLY A 917 51.60 16.32 12.67
N LYS A 918 51.82 17.60 12.36
CA LYS A 918 53.13 18.23 12.53
C LYS A 918 53.08 19.05 13.81
N LYS A 919 53.87 18.60 14.79
CA LYS A 919 54.27 19.38 15.97
C LYS A 919 54.73 20.77 15.54
N ALA A 920 54.15 21.80 16.13
CA ALA A 920 54.76 23.12 16.22
C ALA A 920 54.68 23.52 17.70
N ASP A 921 55.87 23.73 18.26
CA ASP A 921 56.11 24.13 19.64
C ASP A 921 55.47 25.49 19.95
N ILE A 922 55.00 25.62 21.18
CA ILE A 922 54.47 26.84 21.77
C ILE A 922 55.66 27.67 22.24
N ASP A 923 55.82 28.87 21.68
CA ASP A 923 56.67 29.93 22.26
C ASP A 923 55.76 31.13 22.63
N PRO A 924 55.68 31.55 23.90
CA PRO A 924 54.84 32.65 24.32
C PRO A 924 55.65 33.93 24.44
N ARG A 925 55.45 34.89 23.52
CA ARG A 925 55.59 36.36 23.71
C ARG A 925 55.57 37.10 22.37
N SER A 926 54.61 38.01 22.17
CA SER A 926 54.86 39.44 21.95
C SER A 926 53.63 40.16 21.37
N ASP A 927 53.48 41.38 21.87
CA ASP A 927 52.39 42.35 21.79
C ASP A 927 52.01 42.91 20.41
N SER A 928 50.80 43.50 20.41
CA SER A 928 50.41 44.77 19.77
C SER A 928 50.26 44.83 18.24
N ASN A 929 49.00 45.00 17.77
CA ASN A 929 48.50 46.27 17.24
C ASN A 929 47.17 46.12 16.50
N MET A 930 46.17 46.88 16.94
CA MET A 930 45.03 47.35 16.15
C MET A 930 45.52 48.45 15.17
N PRO A 931 44.83 48.73 14.04
CA PRO A 931 43.74 49.72 14.07
C PRO A 931 42.56 49.44 13.08
N PRO A 932 41.51 50.30 13.07
CA PRO A 932 40.12 49.92 12.72
C PRO A 932 39.51 50.64 11.48
N ASN A 933 38.21 50.38 11.28
CA ASN A 933 37.18 51.13 10.53
C ASN A 933 37.13 51.04 8.99
N SER A 934 35.93 50.75 8.47
CA SER A 934 35.09 51.78 7.82
C SER A 934 33.73 51.26 7.33
N ASN A 935 32.69 52.04 7.66
CA ASN A 935 31.36 52.08 7.06
C ASN A 935 31.43 52.46 5.55
N LEU A 936 30.48 52.03 4.71
CA LEU A 936 29.49 52.91 4.07
C LEU A 936 28.61 52.23 2.98
N HIS A 937 27.35 52.66 3.01
CA HIS A 937 26.31 52.77 1.96
C HIS A 937 26.69 52.80 0.47
N SER A 938 25.75 52.34 -0.38
CA SER A 938 25.21 53.01 -1.59
C SER A 938 23.95 52.25 -2.06
N GLU A 939 22.74 52.83 -2.05
CA GLU A 939 22.11 53.81 -2.96
C GLU A 939 21.51 53.24 -4.26
N PHE A 940 20.18 53.44 -4.36
CA PHE A 940 19.38 53.88 -5.51
C PHE A 940 19.53 53.21 -6.90
N ASN A 941 18.40 52.72 -7.44
CA ASN A 941 17.64 53.53 -8.40
C ASN A 941 16.24 52.99 -8.72
N SER A 942 15.31 53.93 -8.78
CA SER A 942 13.95 53.84 -9.30
C SER A 942 13.93 54.20 -10.79
N SER A 943 13.05 53.56 -11.56
CA SER A 943 12.63 54.06 -12.87
C SER A 943 11.20 53.63 -13.16
N THR A 944 10.32 54.62 -13.19
CA THR A 944 8.92 54.62 -13.64
C THR A 944 8.82 54.87 -15.14
N SER A 945 7.91 54.17 -15.82
CA SER A 945 7.15 54.57 -17.04
C SER A 945 6.59 53.29 -17.67
N SER A 946 5.40 53.16 -18.25
CA SER A 946 4.23 54.02 -18.50
C SER A 946 3.19 53.12 -19.19
N PHE A 947 1.92 53.48 -19.06
CA PHE A 947 0.72 52.89 -19.64
C PHE A 947 0.77 52.49 -21.13
N SER A 948 0.05 51.41 -21.47
CA SER A 948 -0.80 51.35 -22.67
C SER A 948 -1.94 50.33 -22.47
N HIS A 949 -3.17 50.83 -22.49
CA HIS A 949 -4.41 50.08 -22.67
C HIS A 949 -4.47 49.52 -24.09
N ASP A 950 -4.98 48.30 -24.25
CA ASP A 950 -5.74 47.88 -25.43
C ASP A 950 -6.72 46.75 -25.04
N ASP A 951 -7.99 47.16 -25.06
CA ASP A 951 -9.32 46.56 -25.20
C ASP A 951 -9.59 45.09 -25.61
N PHE A 952 -10.66 44.55 -24.95
CA PHE A 952 -11.73 43.59 -25.34
C PHE A 952 -11.35 42.11 -25.67
N ASP A 953 -12.06 41.05 -25.25
CA ASP A 953 -13.50 40.84 -25.04
C ASP A 953 -13.83 39.99 -23.78
N LEU A 954 -14.88 40.42 -23.06
CA LEU A 954 -15.58 39.70 -22.00
C LEU A 954 -16.86 39.07 -22.60
N GLU A 955 -17.02 37.75 -22.47
CA GLU A 955 -18.34 37.12 -22.48
C GLU A 955 -18.70 36.74 -21.04
N ASP A 956 -19.74 37.39 -20.55
CA ASP A 956 -20.38 37.20 -19.26
C ASP A 956 -21.03 35.81 -19.16
N SER A 957 -20.81 35.14 -18.03
CA SER A 957 -21.83 34.27 -17.44
C SER A 957 -21.79 34.49 -15.93
N GLU A 958 -22.73 35.30 -15.45
CA GLU A 958 -23.03 35.57 -14.05
C GLU A 958 -23.42 34.27 -13.34
N ASP A 959 -22.69 33.91 -12.28
CA ASP A 959 -23.15 32.99 -11.23
C ASP A 959 -23.01 33.72 -9.89
N GLU A 960 -24.14 34.27 -9.44
CA GLU A 960 -24.30 35.01 -8.21
C GLU A 960 -24.41 34.02 -7.03
N PHE A 961 -23.30 33.73 -6.34
CA PHE A 961 -23.29 32.97 -5.09
C PHE A 961 -23.54 33.90 -3.89
N ALA A 962 -24.80 34.06 -3.50
CA ALA A 962 -25.19 34.67 -2.24
C ALA A 962 -25.09 33.64 -1.09
N LEU A 963 -24.18 33.89 -0.16
CA LEU A 963 -24.15 33.27 1.17
C LEU A 963 -25.27 33.89 2.02
N SER A 964 -26.29 33.12 2.38
CA SER A 964 -27.17 33.46 3.50
C SER A 964 -27.31 32.28 4.44
N PHE A 965 -26.70 32.41 5.62
CA PHE A 965 -27.16 31.73 6.82
C PHE A 965 -28.49 32.34 7.23
N ASN A 966 -29.54 31.53 7.34
CA ASN A 966 -30.60 31.84 8.28
C ASN A 966 -31.27 30.58 8.83
N SER A 967 -31.66 30.74 10.08
CA SER A 967 -32.27 29.80 11.01
C SER A 967 -33.71 29.41 10.68
N GLN A 968 -34.07 28.23 11.19
CA GLN A 968 -35.41 27.78 11.61
C GLN A 968 -36.44 27.26 10.58
N ASP A 969 -37.04 26.16 11.05
CA ASP A 969 -38.36 25.57 10.81
C ASP A 969 -38.63 24.55 9.69
N GLU A 970 -38.90 23.34 10.19
CA GLU A 970 -40.00 22.41 9.90
C GLU A 970 -40.42 22.12 8.45
N GLY A 971 -40.49 20.81 8.15
CA GLY A 971 -41.69 20.26 7.53
C GLY A 971 -41.57 19.68 6.12
N THR A 972 -41.49 18.34 6.08
CA THR A 972 -42.31 17.44 5.23
C THR A 972 -42.05 17.33 3.71
N MET A 973 -41.91 16.06 3.27
CA MET A 973 -42.25 15.48 1.94
C MET A 973 -41.49 16.07 0.71
N VAL A 974 -40.70 15.33 -0.07
CA VAL A 974 -40.85 14.00 -0.73
C VAL A 974 -39.48 13.49 -1.14
#